data_AF-A0A4Y8L3X6-F1
#
_entry.id   AF-A0A4Y8L3X6-F1
#
_cell.length_a   1.000
_cell.length_b   1.000
_cell.length_c   1.000
_cell.angle_alpha   90.00
_cell.angle_beta   90.00
_cell.angle_gamma   90.00
#
_symmetry.space_group_name_H-M   'P 1'
#
loop_
_entity.id
_entity.type
_entity.pdbx_description
1 polymer ?
#
loop_
_entity_poly.entity_id
_entity_poly.type
_entity_poly.pdbx_seq_one_letter_code
_entity_poly.pdbx_strand_id
1 'polypeptide(L)'
;MKYKVLILAGAIFILVSGCSSKKNTRTTRAYHEINTRYNIYFNAEEAYKEKLDEKQKGYNDNMSLLLDIYPARDVDELKEKTGGAFDITVDKTTKAIKLHSIKTKPERDPAKRKDIEYQTWLKQQEFNPFLKNVWMLLGKAEYQNEDYLQSVSTLSYVTRLYKTDKDIVDEARIWIARGYTAMGWFYEAEDTFHKIKISGGVSSHLQPEYDAAYADYLIKKKEYSSAIPYLEKSIDSEPNRYQRTRMKYLLGQLYAQQGDKVKAYEAFDKVMGMNTPYEFTFNAKIQQAGLADASNRKEVLGGLDKMTRNPKNKEYLDQIYFAIGNVFLNQQDTVTAAENYRKAIEKSTRGGYDKAINQVQLGDIYFKQKDYVRAQPCYSEALTGLSKKHSEYPRVSLRSEVLDELVVYVKAVHLQDSLQVLSRMSDVQRLSAIDKIISEQKKEDEKERKAAERENRVQINDGNPNEPLFKQNTPNIPQNQPSINNSGGSSFYFYNKEMVNSGKAAFKQRWGTRKLEDDWRRREKQIAVFEDNDRTPIDGVEEQKPIPENGIPDKYNPDFYLKQIPLTSEALKASDDIIEDAFFNMGKIYNEKLGDYHLAIDAFETDLRRFPSSPNMEEIYYQLFLIYLRLGNHEMTAQYRNLLLGGFPKSIYAKALADPDYEWNTRNMHQLETGLYDQTYQLYLSGNITQVKANYDTMKEKYPLSVLIPKFMFLNALTYAQSNDSEKFKSELKSLIEKYPKEDVTELATAMLKEAVGGRALASDSSPMRGMIWNLKLGDNKDGEEVAGLDFVAKSDAEFMLVFLFQSKTVDKNRLIYDVASYNFSKFVYQTFDLSFSVAGSLEVLQVKGFKSFADIISYIDMAFEKNSLMDDLDPSIIPIPISTDNYIALMNGKTLNEYFLFFEKNYTKEMIPLIMYWNKQRQKAVAEPEVEDVKEVVTPQVQPERQEELPPVVPVPPRTQPEQKVEETNGRTIGIGDILDENQIEKADEVINKAKEIFDNPVEGLKNLLNSSKDKVKLTKEEKAAQKEENRKRKEEERRAKAAEKARVKKAEDIEAARQDSIDTVERAQADAIKSAKQAESDKKKNEIKEKEDARKQRQRELKEKERLRKEQLKQREKDRKELLKQREKERKERLKDRQRSSSKS
;
A
#
# COMPACT_ATOMS: atom_id res chain seq x y z
N MET A 1 41.06 56.11 -55.59
CA MET A 1 40.41 55.06 -54.77
C MET A 1 39.94 55.56 -53.40
N LYS A 2 40.80 56.10 -52.52
CA LYS A 2 40.48 56.46 -51.11
C LYS A 2 39.07 57.07 -50.87
N TYR A 3 38.66 58.09 -51.64
CA TYR A 3 37.32 58.69 -51.51
C TYR A 3 36.14 57.74 -51.80
N LYS A 4 36.26 56.78 -52.73
CA LYS A 4 35.21 55.77 -52.94
C LYS A 4 35.07 54.81 -51.74
N VAL A 5 36.19 54.51 -51.06
CA VAL A 5 36.17 53.69 -49.83
C VAL A 5 35.53 54.47 -48.68
N LEU A 6 35.84 55.76 -48.53
CA LEU A 6 35.21 56.62 -47.52
C LEU A 6 33.70 56.83 -47.76
N ILE A 7 33.28 57.00 -49.02
CA ILE A 7 31.86 57.09 -49.37
C ILE A 7 31.13 55.77 -49.12
N LEU A 8 31.75 54.63 -49.45
CA LEU A 8 31.18 53.30 -49.17
C LEU A 8 31.09 53.05 -47.65
N ALA A 9 32.14 53.36 -46.89
CA ALA A 9 32.14 53.24 -45.43
C ALA A 9 31.12 54.17 -44.78
N GLY A 10 30.98 55.41 -45.25
CA GLY A 10 29.95 56.36 -44.79
C GLY A 10 28.54 55.87 -45.09
N ALA A 11 28.29 55.34 -46.29
CA ALA A 11 27.00 54.74 -46.64
C ALA A 11 26.67 53.52 -45.76
N ILE A 12 27.65 52.66 -45.48
CA ILE A 12 27.50 51.54 -44.53
C ILE A 12 27.21 52.05 -43.12
N PHE A 13 27.93 53.08 -42.66
CA PHE A 13 27.72 53.66 -41.32
C PHE A 13 26.32 54.28 -41.19
N ILE A 14 25.80 54.94 -42.22
CA ILE A 14 24.43 55.49 -42.25
C ILE A 14 23.39 54.36 -42.29
N LEU A 15 23.61 53.29 -43.06
CA LEU A 15 22.74 52.12 -43.12
C LEU A 15 22.65 51.38 -41.77
N VAL A 16 23.75 51.28 -41.03
CA VAL A 16 23.77 50.72 -39.66
C VAL A 16 23.09 51.68 -38.68
N SER A 17 23.33 52.99 -38.78
CA SER A 17 22.78 54.00 -37.85
C SER A 17 21.26 54.16 -37.94
N GLY A 18 20.65 53.85 -39.09
CA GLY A 18 19.19 53.95 -39.30
C GLY A 18 18.36 52.82 -38.67
N CYS A 19 18.98 51.71 -38.25
CA CYS A 19 18.29 50.48 -37.85
C CYS A 19 17.76 50.51 -36.41
N SER A 20 16.77 51.36 -36.13
CA SER A 20 16.03 51.33 -34.86
C SER A 20 15.18 50.06 -34.74
N SER A 21 15.65 49.08 -33.97
CA SER A 21 14.98 47.79 -33.71
C SER A 21 13.57 47.92 -33.10
N LYS A 22 13.22 49.09 -32.54
CA LYS A 22 11.89 49.36 -31.95
C LYS A 22 10.79 49.65 -32.99
N LYS A 23 11.11 49.89 -34.26
CA LYS A 23 10.13 50.15 -35.34
C LYS A 23 9.80 48.87 -36.11
N ASN A 24 8.52 48.63 -36.42
CA ASN A 24 8.10 47.48 -37.21
C ASN A 24 8.18 47.76 -38.74
N THR A 25 9.34 47.50 -39.34
CA THR A 25 9.63 47.67 -40.78
C THR A 25 9.92 46.31 -41.42
N ARG A 26 10.07 46.24 -42.75
CA ARG A 26 10.49 44.99 -43.42
C ARG A 26 11.90 44.53 -42.98
N THR A 27 12.83 45.47 -42.77
CA THR A 27 14.21 45.17 -42.38
C THR A 27 14.33 44.74 -40.92
N THR A 28 13.59 45.37 -40.00
CA THR A 28 13.60 44.93 -38.59
C THR A 28 12.90 43.58 -38.43
N ARG A 29 11.77 43.33 -39.11
CA ARG A 29 11.15 41.99 -39.13
C ARG A 29 12.13 40.91 -39.57
N ALA A 30 12.83 41.11 -40.70
CA ALA A 30 13.83 40.15 -41.18
C ALA A 30 15.00 39.97 -40.19
N TYR A 31 15.49 41.05 -39.56
CA TYR A 31 16.52 40.96 -38.52
C TYR A 31 16.05 40.13 -37.30
N HIS A 32 14.84 40.40 -36.78
CA HIS A 32 14.30 39.64 -35.66
C HIS A 32 14.01 38.18 -36.05
N GLU A 33 13.47 37.93 -37.24
CA GLU A 33 13.21 36.58 -37.76
C GLU A 33 14.49 35.73 -37.85
N ILE A 34 15.55 36.26 -38.47
CA ILE A 34 16.84 35.56 -38.64
C ILE A 34 17.47 35.25 -37.28
N ASN A 35 17.52 36.22 -36.35
CA ASN A 35 18.07 35.99 -35.01
C ASN A 35 17.20 35.04 -34.17
N THR A 36 15.87 35.09 -34.32
CA THR A 36 14.96 34.14 -33.67
C THR A 36 15.26 32.72 -34.16
N ARG A 37 15.27 32.51 -35.49
CA ARG A 37 15.42 31.21 -36.13
C ARG A 37 16.79 30.57 -35.91
N TYR A 38 17.85 31.25 -36.31
CA TYR A 38 19.18 30.66 -36.45
C TYR A 38 20.09 30.82 -35.22
N ASN A 39 19.70 31.64 -34.24
CA ASN A 39 20.42 31.76 -32.97
C ASN A 39 19.62 31.09 -31.84
N ILE A 40 18.52 31.69 -31.39
CA ILE A 40 17.92 31.25 -30.12
C ILE A 40 17.02 30.01 -30.29
N TYR A 41 16.19 29.94 -31.33
CA TYR A 41 15.32 28.79 -31.58
C TYR A 41 16.10 27.53 -31.92
N PHE A 42 17.05 27.57 -32.86
CA PHE A 42 17.89 26.41 -33.18
C PHE A 42 18.56 25.81 -31.94
N ASN A 43 19.17 26.65 -31.10
CA ASN A 43 19.79 26.22 -29.85
C ASN A 43 18.78 25.71 -28.79
N ALA A 44 17.49 26.03 -28.91
CA ALA A 44 16.41 25.49 -28.07
C ALA A 44 15.89 24.15 -28.63
N GLU A 45 15.73 24.05 -29.94
CA GLU A 45 15.24 22.87 -30.64
C GLU A 45 16.21 21.68 -30.50
N GLU A 46 17.51 21.91 -30.61
CA GLU A 46 18.52 20.86 -30.40
C GLU A 46 18.54 20.38 -28.93
N ALA A 47 18.41 21.29 -27.96
CA ALA A 47 18.32 20.92 -26.55
C ALA A 47 17.03 20.14 -26.23
N TYR A 48 15.92 20.48 -26.87
CA TYR A 48 14.67 19.72 -26.78
C TYR A 48 14.83 18.31 -27.37
N LYS A 49 15.47 18.16 -28.54
CA LYS A 49 15.74 16.86 -29.16
C LYS A 49 16.64 15.97 -28.30
N GLU A 50 17.75 16.53 -27.79
CA GLU A 50 18.69 15.86 -26.89
C GLU A 50 17.95 15.29 -25.66
N LYS A 51 17.15 16.13 -24.99
CA LYS A 51 16.42 15.72 -23.78
C LYS A 51 15.24 14.80 -24.05
N LEU A 52 14.64 14.86 -25.24
CA LEU A 52 13.62 13.90 -25.67
C LEU A 52 14.22 12.52 -26.00
N ASP A 53 15.39 12.47 -26.64
CA ASP A 53 16.14 11.25 -26.90
C ASP A 53 16.67 10.60 -25.61
N GLU A 54 17.16 11.39 -24.65
CA GLU A 54 17.47 10.93 -23.28
C GLU A 54 16.23 10.35 -22.59
N LYS A 55 15.08 11.08 -22.59
CA LYS A 55 13.83 10.60 -21.97
C LYS A 55 13.35 9.30 -22.60
N GLN A 56 13.47 9.14 -23.92
CA GLN A 56 13.10 7.92 -24.64
C GLN A 56 14.05 6.75 -24.37
N LYS A 57 15.36 6.98 -24.20
CA LYS A 57 16.36 5.93 -23.93
C LYS A 57 16.43 5.51 -22.46
N GLY A 58 16.06 6.40 -21.54
CA GLY A 58 16.01 6.12 -20.11
C GLY A 58 14.71 5.48 -19.61
N TYR A 59 13.66 5.45 -20.45
CA TYR A 59 12.35 4.91 -20.06
C TYR A 59 12.29 3.38 -20.22
N ASN A 60 12.02 2.68 -19.13
CA ASN A 60 11.81 1.23 -19.12
C ASN A 60 10.32 0.92 -19.03
N ASP A 61 9.71 0.52 -20.14
CA ASP A 61 8.31 0.07 -20.20
C ASP A 61 8.06 -1.15 -19.28
N ASN A 62 7.07 -1.07 -18.39
CA ASN A 62 6.55 -2.24 -17.69
C ASN A 62 5.61 -3.02 -18.62
N MET A 63 6.16 -3.97 -19.38
CA MET A 63 5.44 -4.80 -20.38
C MET A 63 4.28 -5.64 -19.80
N SER A 64 4.21 -5.80 -18.48
CA SER A 64 3.10 -6.46 -17.79
C SER A 64 1.88 -5.55 -17.59
N LEU A 65 2.02 -4.24 -17.83
CA LEU A 65 0.95 -3.23 -17.84
C LEU A 65 0.65 -2.80 -19.27
N LEU A 66 -0.53 -2.17 -19.49
CA LEU A 66 -0.87 -1.54 -20.75
C LEU A 66 0.07 -0.35 -21.02
N LEU A 67 0.75 -0.32 -22.16
CA LEU A 67 1.70 0.77 -22.46
C LEU A 67 0.99 2.06 -22.87
N ASP A 68 1.43 3.22 -22.37
CA ASP A 68 1.04 4.52 -22.94
C ASP A 68 1.63 4.72 -24.35
N ILE A 69 0.91 5.45 -25.22
CA ILE A 69 1.51 5.95 -26.46
C ILE A 69 2.65 6.90 -26.11
N TYR A 70 2.41 7.87 -25.23
CA TYR A 70 3.44 8.81 -24.76
C TYR A 70 3.90 8.46 -23.33
N PRO A 71 5.17 8.03 -23.13
CA PRO A 71 5.72 7.77 -21.80
C PRO A 71 5.57 8.97 -20.86
N ALA A 72 4.93 8.72 -19.72
CA ALA A 72 4.72 9.65 -18.62
C ALA A 72 5.21 9.02 -17.29
N ARG A 73 5.15 9.76 -16.18
CA ARG A 73 5.40 9.18 -14.86
C ARG A 73 4.18 8.41 -14.35
N ASP A 74 4.44 7.28 -13.68
CA ASP A 74 3.45 6.46 -12.97
C ASP A 74 3.03 7.12 -11.63
N VAL A 75 2.27 8.21 -11.71
CA VAL A 75 1.66 8.94 -10.58
C VAL A 75 0.34 9.58 -11.01
N ASP A 76 -0.73 9.31 -10.26
CA ASP A 76 -2.08 9.87 -10.47
C ASP A 76 -2.22 11.37 -10.08
N GLU A 77 -1.16 11.95 -9.52
CA GLU A 77 -1.14 13.31 -8.97
C GLU A 77 -0.32 14.24 -9.87
N LEU A 78 -0.83 15.46 -10.07
CA LEU A 78 -0.10 16.49 -10.80
C LEU A 78 1.21 16.84 -10.07
N LYS A 79 2.25 17.03 -10.87
CA LYS A 79 3.62 17.32 -10.43
C LYS A 79 3.68 18.62 -9.61
N GLU A 80 3.88 18.50 -8.29
CA GLU A 80 3.84 19.59 -7.28
C GLU A 80 4.73 20.82 -7.56
N LYS A 81 5.68 20.75 -8.50
CA LYS A 81 6.65 21.81 -8.78
C LYS A 81 6.95 21.86 -10.27
N THR A 82 6.87 23.06 -10.87
CA THR A 82 7.23 23.30 -12.27
C THR A 82 8.71 23.06 -12.56
N GLY A 83 9.05 22.73 -13.81
CA GLY A 83 10.44 22.61 -14.26
C GLY A 83 11.00 21.19 -14.29
N GLY A 84 12.15 21.00 -14.92
CA GLY A 84 12.75 19.69 -15.16
C GLY A 84 13.76 19.65 -16.31
N ALA A 85 13.85 18.50 -16.99
CA ALA A 85 14.87 18.23 -18.00
C ALA A 85 14.84 19.18 -19.21
N PHE A 86 13.70 19.82 -19.47
CA PHE A 86 13.50 20.70 -20.63
C PHE A 86 13.63 22.20 -20.31
N ASP A 87 14.02 22.57 -19.09
CA ASP A 87 14.14 23.98 -18.66
C ASP A 87 15.07 24.82 -19.53
N ILE A 88 16.14 24.21 -20.04
CA ILE A 88 17.06 24.83 -21.00
C ILE A 88 16.32 25.28 -22.29
N THR A 89 15.26 24.58 -22.68
CA THR A 89 14.38 24.94 -23.81
C THR A 89 13.39 26.03 -23.41
N VAL A 90 12.79 25.93 -22.21
CA VAL A 90 11.87 26.93 -21.63
C VAL A 90 12.56 28.30 -21.50
N ASP A 91 13.77 28.34 -20.96
CA ASP A 91 14.60 29.54 -20.83
C ASP A 91 14.91 30.17 -22.20
N LYS A 92 15.40 29.37 -23.15
CA LYS A 92 15.78 29.85 -24.49
C LYS A 92 14.57 30.37 -25.25
N THR A 93 13.43 29.66 -25.23
CA THR A 93 12.20 30.09 -25.90
C THR A 93 11.61 31.35 -25.26
N THR A 94 11.53 31.41 -23.92
CA THR A 94 11.11 32.60 -23.17
C THR A 94 12.02 33.81 -23.47
N LYS A 95 13.34 33.60 -23.55
CA LYS A 95 14.31 34.63 -23.94
C LYS A 95 14.12 35.10 -25.38
N ALA A 96 13.84 34.19 -26.33
CA ALA A 96 13.53 34.55 -27.72
C ALA A 96 12.25 35.38 -27.83
N ILE A 97 11.18 35.00 -27.11
CA ILE A 97 9.93 35.76 -27.01
C ILE A 97 10.20 37.17 -26.45
N LYS A 98 10.94 37.27 -25.35
CA LYS A 98 11.26 38.55 -24.68
C LYS A 98 12.12 39.49 -25.54
N LEU A 99 13.01 38.96 -26.39
CA LEU A 99 13.96 39.75 -27.20
C LEU A 99 13.48 40.02 -28.63
N HIS A 100 12.60 39.19 -29.20
CA HIS A 100 12.24 39.27 -30.62
C HIS A 100 10.72 39.29 -30.92
N SER A 101 9.85 39.44 -29.92
CA SER A 101 8.43 39.76 -30.14
C SER A 101 8.26 41.18 -30.71
N ILE A 102 7.48 41.31 -31.79
CA ILE A 102 7.15 42.57 -32.45
C ILE A 102 5.62 42.77 -32.38
N LYS A 103 5.15 43.32 -31.24
CA LYS A 103 3.73 43.64 -31.02
C LYS A 103 3.31 44.98 -31.63
N THR A 104 4.26 45.89 -31.87
CA THR A 104 4.05 47.20 -32.49
C THR A 104 3.48 47.03 -33.90
N LYS A 105 2.33 47.64 -34.21
CA LYS A 105 1.77 47.54 -35.57
C LYS A 105 2.64 48.26 -36.61
N PRO A 106 2.76 47.73 -37.84
CA PRO A 106 3.50 48.37 -38.91
C PRO A 106 2.70 49.55 -39.48
N GLU A 107 3.42 50.45 -40.16
CA GLU A 107 2.82 51.61 -40.82
C GLU A 107 1.83 51.19 -41.93
N ARG A 108 0.73 51.95 -42.06
CA ARG A 108 -0.37 51.63 -42.99
C ARG A 108 -0.07 52.17 -44.39
N ASP A 109 0.06 51.27 -45.35
CA ASP A 109 0.10 51.57 -46.78
C ASP A 109 -1.31 51.97 -47.26
N PRO A 110 -1.54 53.23 -47.71
CA PRO A 110 -2.86 53.67 -48.16
C PRO A 110 -3.32 53.00 -49.45
N ALA A 111 -2.39 52.61 -50.35
CA ALA A 111 -2.72 51.96 -51.61
C ALA A 111 -3.25 50.54 -51.37
N LYS A 112 -2.75 49.85 -50.35
CA LYS A 112 -3.22 48.52 -49.93
C LYS A 112 -4.48 48.54 -49.04
N ARG A 113 -5.16 49.68 -48.86
CA ARG A 113 -6.36 49.74 -47.98
C ARG A 113 -7.49 48.77 -48.35
N LYS A 114 -7.61 48.37 -49.63
CA LYS A 114 -8.62 47.40 -50.12
C LYS A 114 -8.13 45.94 -50.22
N ASP A 115 -6.84 45.69 -49.97
CA ASP A 115 -6.21 44.37 -50.06
C ASP A 115 -6.57 43.52 -48.83
N ILE A 116 -7.23 42.37 -49.05
CA ILE A 116 -7.76 41.52 -47.98
C ILE A 116 -6.63 40.85 -47.18
N GLU A 117 -5.57 40.38 -47.85
CA GLU A 117 -4.40 39.79 -47.20
C GLU A 117 -3.64 40.83 -46.37
N TYR A 118 -3.52 42.05 -46.89
CA TYR A 118 -2.94 43.15 -46.13
C TYR A 118 -3.80 43.51 -44.91
N GLN A 119 -5.14 43.46 -45.02
CA GLN A 119 -6.04 43.66 -43.89
C GLN A 119 -6.00 42.54 -42.85
N THR A 120 -5.86 41.26 -43.24
CA THR A 120 -5.72 40.15 -42.28
C THR A 120 -4.36 40.19 -41.60
N TRP A 121 -3.28 40.48 -42.34
CA TRP A 121 -1.96 40.72 -41.80
C TRP A 121 -1.95 41.88 -40.78
N LEU A 122 -2.58 43.02 -41.08
CA LEU A 122 -2.70 44.14 -40.13
C LEU A 122 -3.57 43.82 -38.88
N LYS A 123 -4.34 42.72 -38.88
CA LYS A 123 -5.10 42.24 -37.71
C LYS A 123 -4.26 41.37 -36.77
N GLN A 124 -3.07 40.93 -37.18
CA GLN A 124 -2.13 40.19 -36.32
C GLN A 124 -1.71 41.01 -35.10
N GLN A 125 -1.30 40.29 -34.04
CA GLN A 125 -0.81 40.83 -32.76
C GLN A 125 0.69 40.60 -32.56
N GLU A 126 1.29 39.73 -33.36
CA GLU A 126 2.73 39.45 -33.43
C GLU A 126 3.16 39.54 -34.91
N PHE A 127 4.27 40.22 -35.19
CA PHE A 127 4.75 40.51 -36.54
C PHE A 127 6.14 39.92 -36.85
N ASN A 128 6.79 39.23 -35.91
CA ASN A 128 7.93 38.34 -36.20
C ASN A 128 7.41 37.02 -36.80
N PRO A 129 7.67 36.71 -38.09
CA PRO A 129 7.07 35.55 -38.76
C PRO A 129 7.45 34.19 -38.16
N PHE A 130 8.59 34.10 -37.48
CA PHE A 130 9.12 32.84 -36.95
C PHE A 130 8.75 32.60 -35.48
N LEU A 131 8.26 33.61 -34.75
CA LEU A 131 8.03 33.49 -33.30
C LEU A 131 6.94 32.45 -32.95
N LYS A 132 6.04 32.14 -33.88
CA LYS A 132 5.03 31.09 -33.73
C LYS A 132 5.65 29.73 -33.39
N ASN A 133 6.79 29.40 -34.00
CA ASN A 133 7.54 28.17 -33.76
C ASN A 133 8.18 28.16 -32.35
N VAL A 134 8.63 29.33 -31.87
CA VAL A 134 9.20 29.49 -30.52
C VAL A 134 8.14 29.26 -29.46
N TRP A 135 6.93 29.81 -29.64
CA TRP A 135 5.82 29.60 -28.73
C TRP A 135 5.33 28.15 -28.72
N MET A 136 5.26 27.49 -29.89
CA MET A 136 4.96 26.05 -29.96
C MET A 136 6.03 25.23 -29.23
N LEU A 137 7.32 25.52 -29.43
CA LEU A 137 8.40 24.82 -28.75
C LEU A 137 8.40 25.04 -27.22
N LEU A 138 8.01 26.22 -26.74
CA LEU A 138 7.79 26.48 -25.31
C LEU A 138 6.71 25.56 -24.74
N GLY A 139 5.50 25.57 -25.34
CA GLY A 139 4.40 24.72 -24.89
C GLY A 139 4.72 23.22 -24.95
N LYS A 140 5.48 22.78 -25.97
CA LYS A 140 5.99 21.40 -26.06
C LYS A 140 7.03 21.08 -24.97
N ALA A 141 7.93 22.01 -24.62
CA ALA A 141 8.89 21.83 -23.53
C ALA A 141 8.21 21.73 -22.16
N GLU A 142 7.24 22.61 -21.89
CA GLU A 142 6.41 22.59 -20.68
C GLU A 142 5.65 21.25 -20.55
N TYR A 143 5.11 20.72 -21.66
CA TYR A 143 4.49 19.39 -21.68
C TYR A 143 5.49 18.26 -21.35
N GLN A 144 6.73 18.31 -21.86
CA GLN A 144 7.72 17.26 -21.62
C GLN A 144 8.32 17.30 -20.20
N ASN A 145 8.32 18.47 -19.57
CA ASN A 145 8.52 18.64 -18.12
C ASN A 145 7.34 18.14 -17.28
N GLU A 146 6.22 17.78 -17.92
CA GLU A 146 4.96 17.33 -17.28
C GLU A 146 4.25 18.47 -16.52
N ASP A 147 4.56 19.72 -16.91
CA ASP A 147 3.91 20.95 -16.44
C ASP A 147 2.62 21.22 -17.25
N TYR A 148 1.73 20.22 -17.28
CA TYR A 148 0.61 20.16 -18.24
C TYR A 148 -0.32 21.38 -18.21
N LEU A 149 -0.63 21.90 -17.01
CA LEU A 149 -1.44 23.12 -16.82
C LEU A 149 -0.80 24.35 -17.49
N GLN A 150 0.51 24.53 -17.27
CA GLN A 150 1.30 25.63 -17.82
C GLN A 150 1.41 25.50 -19.35
N SER A 151 1.67 24.29 -19.86
CA SER A 151 1.66 23.98 -21.30
C SER A 151 0.32 24.33 -21.96
N VAL A 152 -0.81 23.90 -21.37
CA VAL A 152 -2.17 24.22 -21.83
C VAL A 152 -2.41 25.73 -21.84
N SER A 153 -1.94 26.47 -20.82
CA SER A 153 -2.05 27.93 -20.77
C SER A 153 -1.27 28.61 -21.90
N THR A 154 0.01 28.26 -22.08
CA THR A 154 0.87 28.74 -23.16
C THR A 154 0.24 28.50 -24.53
N LEU A 155 -0.21 27.27 -24.80
CA LEU A 155 -0.82 26.89 -26.09
C LEU A 155 -2.21 27.54 -26.28
N SER A 156 -2.95 27.76 -25.21
CA SER A 156 -4.21 28.52 -25.23
C SER A 156 -3.97 30.01 -25.49
N TYR A 157 -2.81 30.55 -25.13
CA TYR A 157 -2.37 31.87 -25.60
C TYR A 157 -1.94 31.84 -27.08
N VAL A 158 -1.27 30.78 -27.56
CA VAL A 158 -0.91 30.60 -28.98
C VAL A 158 -2.15 30.61 -29.90
N THR A 159 -3.20 29.86 -29.57
CA THR A 159 -4.43 29.82 -30.39
C THR A 159 -5.11 31.19 -30.50
N ARG A 160 -5.04 32.01 -29.45
CA ARG A 160 -5.55 33.40 -29.42
C ARG A 160 -4.66 34.36 -30.21
N LEU A 161 -3.34 34.26 -30.04
CA LEU A 161 -2.33 35.13 -30.66
C LEU A 161 -2.25 34.93 -32.18
N TYR A 162 -2.28 33.68 -32.64
CA TYR A 162 -2.10 33.27 -34.03
C TYR A 162 -3.41 32.82 -34.70
N LYS A 163 -4.57 33.26 -34.22
CA LYS A 163 -5.92 32.86 -34.69
C LYS A 163 -6.24 32.94 -36.19
N THR A 164 -5.36 33.51 -37.01
CA THR A 164 -5.46 33.55 -38.48
C THR A 164 -4.62 32.49 -39.20
N ASP A 165 -3.79 31.76 -38.47
CA ASP A 165 -2.85 30.76 -38.94
C ASP A 165 -3.37 29.37 -38.51
N LYS A 166 -4.17 28.75 -39.39
CA LYS A 166 -4.97 27.56 -39.04
C LYS A 166 -4.10 26.40 -38.55
N ASP A 167 -2.97 26.16 -39.21
CA ASP A 167 -2.08 25.04 -38.86
C ASP A 167 -1.49 25.23 -37.46
N ILE A 168 -1.05 26.43 -37.10
CA ILE A 168 -0.55 26.73 -35.74
C ILE A 168 -1.66 26.64 -34.68
N VAL A 169 -2.89 27.06 -35.02
CA VAL A 169 -4.04 26.94 -34.12
C VAL A 169 -4.39 25.47 -33.86
N ASP A 170 -4.39 24.62 -34.90
CA ASP A 170 -4.73 23.21 -34.77
C ASP A 170 -3.58 22.39 -34.17
N GLU A 171 -2.31 22.69 -34.47
CA GLU A 171 -1.15 22.11 -33.79
C GLU A 171 -1.21 22.42 -32.27
N ALA A 172 -1.47 23.67 -31.90
CA ALA A 172 -1.64 24.06 -30.50
C ALA A 172 -2.83 23.34 -29.85
N ARG A 173 -3.95 23.15 -30.54
CA ARG A 173 -5.10 22.37 -30.04
C ARG A 173 -4.78 20.89 -29.84
N ILE A 174 -4.03 20.25 -30.73
CA ILE A 174 -3.58 18.86 -30.54
C ILE A 174 -2.78 18.74 -29.23
N TRP A 175 -1.87 19.67 -28.97
CA TRP A 175 -1.07 19.66 -27.74
C TRP A 175 -1.87 20.05 -26.48
N ILE A 176 -2.86 20.95 -26.58
CA ILE A 176 -3.82 21.21 -25.50
C ILE A 176 -4.62 19.94 -25.16
N ALA A 177 -5.16 19.25 -26.18
CA ALA A 177 -5.91 18.01 -25.98
C ALA A 177 -5.07 16.89 -25.36
N ARG A 178 -3.77 16.80 -25.73
CA ARG A 178 -2.80 15.92 -25.06
C ARG A 178 -2.55 16.32 -23.61
N GLY A 179 -2.43 17.62 -23.32
CA GLY A 179 -2.30 18.14 -21.95
C GLY A 179 -3.48 17.71 -21.08
N TYR A 180 -4.71 17.99 -21.53
CA TYR A 180 -5.93 17.54 -20.84
C TYR A 180 -6.01 16.01 -20.70
N THR A 181 -5.68 15.27 -21.76
CA THR A 181 -5.62 13.79 -21.75
C THR A 181 -4.62 13.25 -20.73
N ALA A 182 -3.46 13.89 -20.55
CA ALA A 182 -2.46 13.50 -19.57
C ALA A 182 -2.90 13.80 -18.12
N MET A 183 -3.76 14.80 -17.91
CA MET A 183 -4.35 15.13 -16.61
C MET A 183 -5.65 14.37 -16.30
N GLY A 184 -6.14 13.51 -17.21
CA GLY A 184 -7.43 12.82 -17.09
C GLY A 184 -8.66 13.71 -17.34
N TRP A 185 -8.46 14.92 -17.85
CA TRP A 185 -9.49 15.93 -18.11
C TRP A 185 -10.18 15.64 -19.45
N PHE A 186 -10.94 14.54 -19.48
CA PHE A 186 -11.43 13.96 -20.73
C PHE A 186 -12.49 14.80 -21.45
N TYR A 187 -13.27 15.62 -20.74
CA TYR A 187 -14.28 16.48 -21.35
C TYR A 187 -13.64 17.64 -22.13
N GLU A 188 -12.61 18.25 -21.54
CA GLU A 188 -11.83 19.36 -22.09
C GLU A 188 -10.98 18.89 -23.28
N ALA A 189 -10.47 17.65 -23.22
CA ALA A 189 -9.86 16.97 -24.36
C ALA A 189 -10.89 16.75 -25.49
N GLU A 190 -12.08 16.23 -25.20
CA GLU A 190 -13.12 15.96 -26.21
C GLU A 190 -13.60 17.24 -26.90
N ASP A 191 -13.89 18.30 -26.14
CA ASP A 191 -14.22 19.62 -26.66
C ASP A 191 -13.08 20.22 -27.51
N THR A 192 -11.82 20.02 -27.12
CA THR A 192 -10.67 20.48 -27.92
C THR A 192 -10.58 19.73 -29.26
N PHE A 193 -10.78 18.41 -29.29
CA PHE A 193 -10.88 17.65 -30.54
C PHE A 193 -12.13 18.03 -31.37
N HIS A 194 -13.26 18.30 -30.71
CA HIS A 194 -14.50 18.76 -31.34
C HIS A 194 -14.30 20.12 -32.04
N LYS A 195 -13.57 21.04 -31.40
CA LYS A 195 -13.18 22.34 -31.97
C LYS A 195 -12.30 22.21 -33.21
N ILE A 196 -11.37 21.25 -33.26
CA ILE A 196 -10.59 20.92 -34.47
C ILE A 196 -11.52 20.41 -35.58
N LYS A 197 -12.42 19.49 -35.25
CA LYS A 197 -13.36 18.86 -36.19
C LYS A 197 -14.32 19.89 -36.83
N ILE A 198 -14.88 20.82 -36.04
CA ILE A 198 -15.73 21.90 -36.55
C ILE A 198 -14.95 22.83 -37.49
N SER A 199 -13.67 23.12 -37.25
CA SER A 199 -12.83 23.90 -38.17
C SER A 199 -12.34 23.13 -39.41
N GLY A 200 -12.99 22.01 -39.74
CA GLY A 200 -12.73 21.22 -40.96
C GLY A 200 -11.66 20.13 -40.82
N GLY A 201 -11.29 19.75 -39.59
CA GLY A 201 -10.19 18.82 -39.34
C GLY A 201 -8.82 19.46 -39.52
N VAL A 202 -7.75 18.66 -39.43
CA VAL A 202 -6.36 19.14 -39.52
C VAL A 202 -5.82 19.09 -40.96
N SER A 203 -4.70 19.75 -41.23
CA SER A 203 -3.99 19.60 -42.50
C SER A 203 -3.17 18.30 -42.55
N SER A 204 -2.83 17.85 -43.76
CA SER A 204 -2.24 16.51 -43.99
C SER A 204 -0.91 16.26 -43.28
N HIS A 205 -0.14 17.31 -42.94
CA HIS A 205 1.11 17.18 -42.20
C HIS A 205 0.90 17.07 -40.68
N LEU A 206 -0.24 17.51 -40.16
CA LEU A 206 -0.64 17.39 -38.76
C LEU A 206 -1.46 16.11 -38.48
N GLN A 207 -1.99 15.45 -39.52
CA GLN A 207 -2.79 14.24 -39.38
C GLN A 207 -2.12 13.12 -38.54
N PRO A 208 -0.80 12.83 -38.67
CA PRO A 208 -0.14 11.85 -37.81
C PRO A 208 -0.14 12.23 -36.32
N GLU A 209 0.07 13.52 -36.00
CA GLU A 209 0.08 13.99 -34.62
C GLU A 209 -1.34 14.06 -34.03
N TYR A 210 -2.34 14.38 -34.86
CA TYR A 210 -3.76 14.29 -34.49
C TYR A 210 -4.18 12.83 -34.22
N ASP A 211 -3.89 11.90 -35.13
CA ASP A 211 -4.31 10.50 -34.99
C ASP A 211 -3.66 9.86 -33.75
N ALA A 212 -2.39 10.15 -33.47
CA ALA A 212 -1.71 9.65 -32.28
C ALA A 212 -2.26 10.26 -30.96
N ALA A 213 -2.56 11.57 -30.95
CA ALA A 213 -3.18 12.23 -29.81
C ALA A 213 -4.60 11.72 -29.53
N TYR A 214 -5.40 11.51 -30.58
CA TYR A 214 -6.77 11.01 -30.45
C TYR A 214 -6.81 9.53 -30.05
N ALA A 215 -5.81 8.74 -30.47
CA ALA A 215 -5.61 7.38 -29.97
C ALA A 215 -5.27 7.36 -28.47
N ASP A 216 -4.35 8.20 -27.98
CA ASP A 216 -3.96 8.26 -26.55
C ASP A 216 -5.16 8.65 -25.67
N TYR A 217 -5.94 9.64 -26.12
CA TYR A 217 -7.20 10.05 -25.51
C TYR A 217 -8.20 8.88 -25.34
N LEU A 218 -8.49 8.17 -26.44
CA LEU A 218 -9.44 7.06 -26.42
C LEU A 218 -8.93 5.87 -25.59
N ILE A 219 -7.62 5.60 -25.57
CA ILE A 219 -7.02 4.55 -24.73
C ILE A 219 -7.18 4.89 -23.25
N LYS A 220 -6.89 6.14 -22.83
CA LYS A 220 -7.02 6.56 -21.42
C LYS A 220 -8.47 6.67 -20.96
N LYS A 221 -9.39 7.03 -21.85
CA LYS A 221 -10.85 6.92 -21.66
C LYS A 221 -11.36 5.46 -21.71
N LYS A 222 -10.50 4.49 -22.02
CA LYS A 222 -10.77 3.04 -22.11
C LYS A 222 -11.69 2.63 -23.27
N GLU A 223 -11.89 3.51 -24.24
CA GLU A 223 -12.62 3.27 -25.50
C GLU A 223 -11.75 2.52 -26.53
N TYR A 224 -11.17 1.38 -26.16
CA TYR A 224 -10.15 0.69 -26.95
C TYR A 224 -10.59 0.35 -28.39
N SER A 225 -11.86 -0.01 -28.59
CA SER A 225 -12.45 -0.30 -29.92
C SER A 225 -12.40 0.92 -30.85
N SER A 226 -12.65 2.12 -30.30
CA SER A 226 -12.58 3.41 -30.99
C SER A 226 -11.12 3.81 -31.27
N ALA A 227 -10.20 3.48 -30.36
CA ALA A 227 -8.78 3.86 -30.45
C ALA A 227 -7.99 3.12 -31.53
N ILE A 228 -8.25 1.81 -31.72
CA ILE A 228 -7.47 0.91 -32.59
C ILE A 228 -7.27 1.48 -34.02
N PRO A 229 -8.30 1.99 -34.74
CA PRO A 229 -8.11 2.53 -36.09
C PRO A 229 -7.28 3.83 -36.18
N TYR A 230 -7.08 4.53 -35.07
CA TYR A 230 -6.19 5.69 -34.98
C TYR A 230 -4.77 5.27 -34.58
N LEU A 231 -4.64 4.30 -33.67
CA LEU A 231 -3.36 3.68 -33.32
C LEU A 231 -2.68 3.01 -34.52
N GLU A 232 -3.44 2.32 -35.38
CA GLU A 232 -2.91 1.67 -36.59
C GLU A 232 -2.32 2.69 -37.58
N LYS A 233 -3.03 3.79 -37.88
CA LYS A 233 -2.49 4.90 -38.70
C LYS A 233 -1.25 5.54 -38.08
N SER A 234 -1.22 5.64 -36.75
CA SER A 234 -0.10 6.20 -36.00
C SER A 234 1.13 5.29 -36.10
N ILE A 235 0.96 3.96 -36.06
CA ILE A 235 2.02 2.97 -36.27
C ILE A 235 2.61 3.06 -37.68
N ASP A 236 1.78 3.28 -38.70
CA ASP A 236 2.28 3.39 -40.08
C ASP A 236 3.04 4.70 -40.35
N SER A 237 2.66 5.79 -39.66
CA SER A 237 3.25 7.13 -39.82
C SER A 237 4.41 7.45 -38.86
N GLU A 238 4.53 6.77 -37.71
CA GLU A 238 5.56 7.00 -36.69
C GLU A 238 7.01 6.77 -37.23
N PRO A 239 7.86 7.81 -37.35
CA PRO A 239 9.21 7.68 -37.89
C PRO A 239 10.19 6.94 -36.97
N ASN A 240 10.04 7.03 -35.65
CA ASN A 240 10.94 6.38 -34.69
C ASN A 240 10.64 4.88 -34.58
N ARG A 241 11.59 4.04 -35.02
CA ARG A 241 11.45 2.58 -35.02
C ARG A 241 11.17 1.98 -33.64
N TYR A 242 11.72 2.55 -32.56
CA TYR A 242 11.49 2.07 -31.19
C TYR A 242 10.07 2.38 -30.73
N GLN A 243 9.62 3.63 -30.92
CA GLN A 243 8.25 4.04 -30.63
C GLN A 243 7.23 3.26 -31.48
N ARG A 244 7.51 3.03 -32.77
CA ARG A 244 6.69 2.17 -33.63
C ARG A 244 6.59 0.73 -33.10
N THR A 245 7.65 0.21 -32.47
CA THR A 245 7.63 -1.10 -31.81
C THR A 245 6.79 -1.08 -30.52
N ARG A 246 6.89 -0.04 -29.68
CA ARG A 246 6.01 0.16 -28.51
C ARG A 246 4.54 0.17 -28.91
N MET A 247 4.18 0.99 -29.90
CA MET A 247 2.80 1.15 -30.37
C MET A 247 2.24 -0.14 -30.99
N LYS A 248 3.07 -0.97 -31.65
CA LYS A 248 2.67 -2.32 -32.10
C LYS A 248 2.44 -3.31 -30.95
N TYR A 249 3.25 -3.25 -29.89
CA TYR A 249 3.04 -4.07 -28.71
C TYR A 249 1.73 -3.68 -28.00
N LEU A 250 1.50 -2.37 -27.84
CA LEU A 250 0.24 -1.79 -27.36
C LEU A 250 -0.96 -2.23 -28.19
N LEU A 251 -0.87 -2.21 -29.53
CA LEU A 251 -1.95 -2.71 -30.40
C LEU A 251 -2.31 -4.18 -30.10
N GLY A 252 -1.31 -5.03 -29.81
CA GLY A 252 -1.54 -6.39 -29.35
C GLY A 252 -2.24 -6.46 -27.99
N GLN A 253 -1.87 -5.58 -27.05
CA GLN A 253 -2.54 -5.47 -25.75
C GLN A 253 -4.00 -5.01 -25.88
N LEU A 254 -4.29 -4.02 -26.73
CA LEU A 254 -5.65 -3.55 -26.98
C LEU A 254 -6.53 -4.65 -27.62
N TYR A 255 -6.02 -5.37 -28.61
CA TYR A 255 -6.75 -6.50 -29.19
C TYR A 255 -6.97 -7.62 -28.16
N ALA A 256 -6.00 -7.90 -27.28
CA ALA A 256 -6.17 -8.87 -26.20
C ALA A 256 -7.23 -8.44 -25.18
N GLN A 257 -7.23 -7.16 -24.79
CA GLN A 257 -8.21 -6.55 -23.87
C GLN A 257 -9.63 -6.52 -24.47
N GLN A 258 -9.75 -6.45 -25.80
CA GLN A 258 -11.01 -6.58 -26.54
C GLN A 258 -11.44 -8.05 -26.75
N GLY A 259 -10.62 -9.03 -26.35
CA GLY A 259 -10.88 -10.46 -26.55
C GLY A 259 -10.62 -10.98 -27.98
N ASP A 260 -10.14 -10.14 -28.90
CA ASP A 260 -9.76 -10.56 -30.26
C ASP A 260 -8.39 -11.24 -30.25
N LYS A 261 -8.38 -12.49 -29.78
CA LYS A 261 -7.16 -13.28 -29.59
C LYS A 261 -6.37 -13.47 -30.89
N VAL A 262 -7.04 -13.47 -32.05
CA VAL A 262 -6.40 -13.67 -33.35
C VAL A 262 -5.61 -12.42 -33.75
N LYS A 263 -6.24 -11.24 -33.77
CA LYS A 263 -5.54 -9.99 -34.07
C LYS A 263 -4.49 -9.64 -33.03
N ALA A 264 -4.73 -9.98 -31.75
CA ALA A 264 -3.74 -9.82 -30.69
C ALA A 264 -2.49 -10.67 -30.96
N TYR A 265 -2.67 -11.96 -31.28
CA TYR A 265 -1.56 -12.86 -31.58
C TYR A 265 -0.75 -12.39 -32.80
N GLU A 266 -1.43 -11.93 -33.86
CA GLU A 266 -0.79 -11.33 -35.03
C GLU A 266 -0.05 -10.01 -34.72
N ALA A 267 -0.63 -9.14 -33.90
CA ALA A 267 -0.02 -7.86 -33.53
C ALA A 267 1.26 -8.08 -32.72
N PHE A 268 1.26 -9.02 -31.77
CA PHE A 268 2.46 -9.46 -31.07
C PHE A 268 3.47 -10.16 -31.99
N ASP A 269 3.04 -10.86 -33.04
CA ASP A 269 3.96 -11.41 -34.04
C ASP A 269 4.67 -10.31 -34.84
N LYS A 270 3.91 -9.28 -35.26
CA LYS A 270 4.37 -8.08 -35.98
C LYS A 270 5.35 -7.19 -35.17
N VAL A 271 5.60 -7.51 -33.90
CA VAL A 271 6.67 -6.93 -33.04
C VAL A 271 8.03 -7.61 -33.24
N MET A 272 8.07 -8.90 -33.59
CA MET A 272 9.28 -9.77 -33.50
C MET A 272 10.25 -9.68 -34.70
N GLY A 273 10.62 -8.46 -35.11
CA GLY A 273 11.59 -8.19 -36.19
C GLY A 273 13.07 -8.34 -35.81
N MET A 274 13.95 -8.39 -36.83
CA MET A 274 15.40 -8.66 -36.69
C MET A 274 16.19 -7.72 -35.77
N ASN A 275 15.77 -6.46 -35.60
CA ASN A 275 16.43 -5.49 -34.71
C ASN A 275 15.49 -5.02 -33.58
N THR A 276 14.51 -5.83 -33.22
CA THR A 276 13.64 -5.57 -32.07
C THR A 276 14.42 -5.82 -30.76
N PRO A 277 14.36 -4.94 -29.75
CA PRO A 277 15.02 -5.17 -28.46
C PRO A 277 14.50 -6.45 -27.79
N TYR A 278 15.37 -7.14 -27.04
CA TYR A 278 15.08 -8.50 -26.58
C TYR A 278 13.81 -8.57 -25.72
N GLU A 279 13.58 -7.59 -24.84
CA GLU A 279 12.39 -7.51 -23.98
C GLU A 279 11.08 -7.53 -24.76
N PHE A 280 10.97 -6.80 -25.88
CA PHE A 280 9.77 -6.86 -26.72
C PHE A 280 9.60 -8.25 -27.35
N THR A 281 10.68 -8.88 -27.83
CA THR A 281 10.63 -10.24 -28.42
C THR A 281 10.36 -11.34 -27.39
N PHE A 282 10.68 -11.08 -26.12
CA PHE A 282 10.38 -11.93 -24.99
C PHE A 282 8.90 -11.78 -24.60
N ASN A 283 8.49 -10.54 -24.29
CA ASN A 283 7.15 -10.25 -23.78
C ASN A 283 6.05 -10.51 -24.83
N ALA A 284 6.31 -10.29 -26.11
CA ALA A 284 5.38 -10.68 -27.17
C ALA A 284 5.05 -12.18 -27.14
N LYS A 285 6.01 -13.04 -26.81
CA LYS A 285 5.81 -14.50 -26.69
C LYS A 285 5.08 -14.90 -25.42
N ILE A 286 5.30 -14.18 -24.32
CA ILE A 286 4.54 -14.33 -23.08
C ILE A 286 3.06 -13.97 -23.30
N GLN A 287 2.78 -12.86 -24.00
CA GLN A 287 1.41 -12.48 -24.36
C GLN A 287 0.77 -13.46 -25.35
N GLN A 288 1.48 -13.85 -26.43
CA GLN A 288 1.03 -14.90 -27.36
C GLN A 288 0.70 -16.23 -26.64
N ALA A 289 1.38 -16.56 -25.55
CA ALA A 289 1.06 -17.74 -24.75
C ALA A 289 -0.28 -17.62 -24.00
N GLY A 290 -0.59 -16.47 -23.40
CA GLY A 290 -1.91 -16.22 -22.80
C GLY A 290 -3.06 -16.31 -23.81
N LEU A 291 -2.77 -16.04 -25.09
CA LEU A 291 -3.71 -16.08 -26.21
C LEU A 291 -3.85 -17.46 -26.89
N ALA A 292 -3.05 -18.46 -26.48
CA ALA A 292 -2.97 -19.77 -27.15
C ALA A 292 -4.30 -20.56 -27.13
N ASP A 293 -4.59 -21.29 -28.21
CA ASP A 293 -5.86 -21.95 -28.45
C ASP A 293 -5.73 -23.50 -28.38
N ALA A 294 -6.50 -24.26 -29.18
CA ALA A 294 -6.30 -25.71 -29.35
C ALA A 294 -5.34 -26.07 -30.49
N SER A 295 -5.11 -25.17 -31.45
CA SER A 295 -4.29 -25.40 -32.64
C SER A 295 -2.81 -25.09 -32.41
N ASN A 296 -2.48 -23.92 -31.85
CA ASN A 296 -1.10 -23.43 -31.70
C ASN A 296 -0.41 -23.86 -30.38
N ARG A 297 -1.18 -24.30 -29.38
CA ARG A 297 -0.74 -24.68 -28.02
C ARG A 297 0.55 -25.50 -27.95
N LYS A 298 0.71 -26.50 -28.84
CA LYS A 298 1.90 -27.38 -28.85
C LYS A 298 3.16 -26.64 -29.31
N GLU A 299 3.01 -25.71 -30.23
CA GLU A 299 4.09 -24.85 -30.70
C GLU A 299 4.45 -23.82 -29.63
N VAL A 300 3.44 -23.16 -29.05
CA VAL A 300 3.58 -22.20 -27.94
C VAL A 300 4.32 -22.83 -26.75
N LEU A 301 3.84 -23.98 -26.23
CA LEU A 301 4.50 -24.68 -25.12
C LEU A 301 5.92 -25.15 -25.50
N GLY A 302 6.13 -25.58 -26.75
CA GLY A 302 7.46 -25.91 -27.27
C GLY A 302 8.39 -24.70 -27.43
N GLY A 303 7.83 -23.49 -27.58
CA GLY A 303 8.55 -22.21 -27.55
C GLY A 303 8.95 -21.83 -26.13
N LEU A 304 8.01 -21.88 -25.18
CA LEU A 304 8.25 -21.59 -23.77
C LEU A 304 9.25 -22.58 -23.15
N ASP A 305 9.15 -23.89 -23.45
CA ASP A 305 10.11 -24.90 -23.00
C ASP A 305 11.54 -24.58 -23.50
N LYS A 306 11.70 -24.19 -24.78
CA LYS A 306 12.99 -23.70 -25.30
C LYS A 306 13.45 -22.43 -24.58
N MET A 307 12.52 -21.53 -24.22
CA MET A 307 12.82 -20.32 -23.46
C MET A 307 13.33 -20.65 -22.04
N THR A 308 12.77 -21.62 -21.32
CA THR A 308 13.28 -22.02 -19.98
C THR A 308 14.74 -22.52 -20.00
N ARG A 309 15.21 -23.00 -21.15
CA ARG A 309 16.56 -23.58 -21.35
C ARG A 309 17.57 -22.59 -21.94
N ASN A 310 17.14 -21.39 -22.32
CA ASN A 310 18.02 -20.38 -22.90
C ASN A 310 18.70 -19.58 -21.78
N PRO A 311 20.06 -19.51 -21.71
CA PRO A 311 20.75 -18.77 -20.65
C PRO A 311 20.42 -17.27 -20.64
N LYS A 312 19.96 -16.67 -21.75
CA LYS A 312 19.48 -15.28 -21.79
C LYS A 312 18.22 -15.04 -20.95
N ASN A 313 17.48 -16.09 -20.62
CA ASN A 313 16.24 -16.02 -19.83
C ASN A 313 16.45 -16.34 -18.35
N LYS A 314 17.69 -16.46 -17.84
CA LYS A 314 17.98 -16.83 -16.45
C LYS A 314 17.21 -15.98 -15.42
N GLU A 315 17.00 -14.70 -15.72
CA GLU A 315 16.30 -13.72 -14.86
C GLU A 315 14.80 -13.57 -15.14
N TYR A 316 14.29 -14.29 -16.16
CA TYR A 316 12.91 -14.22 -16.64
C TYR A 316 12.20 -15.60 -16.53
N LEU A 317 12.79 -16.53 -15.78
CA LEU A 317 12.25 -17.90 -15.64
C LEU A 317 10.90 -17.91 -14.94
N ASP A 318 10.67 -17.01 -14.00
CA ASP A 318 9.39 -16.77 -13.35
C ASP A 318 8.30 -16.38 -14.34
N GLN A 319 8.54 -15.38 -15.20
CA GLN A 319 7.61 -14.95 -16.24
C GLN A 319 7.32 -16.07 -17.27
N ILE A 320 8.33 -16.90 -17.62
CA ILE A 320 8.12 -18.07 -18.51
C ILE A 320 7.27 -19.15 -17.82
N TYR A 321 7.59 -19.53 -16.58
CA TYR A 321 6.82 -20.55 -15.86
C TYR A 321 5.40 -20.06 -15.53
N PHE A 322 5.20 -18.76 -15.28
CA PHE A 322 3.88 -18.13 -15.19
C PHE A 322 3.08 -18.31 -16.48
N ALA A 323 3.68 -18.00 -17.64
CA ALA A 323 3.04 -18.19 -18.94
C ALA A 323 2.66 -19.65 -19.22
N ILE A 324 3.54 -20.60 -18.88
CA ILE A 324 3.23 -22.04 -18.96
C ILE A 324 2.06 -22.38 -18.02
N GLY A 325 2.08 -21.87 -16.78
CA GLY A 325 1.00 -22.04 -15.81
C GLY A 325 -0.36 -21.55 -16.33
N ASN A 326 -0.40 -20.33 -16.88
CA ASN A 326 -1.59 -19.74 -17.48
C ASN A 326 -2.12 -20.57 -18.66
N VAL A 327 -1.24 -21.11 -19.51
CA VAL A 327 -1.63 -22.01 -20.61
C VAL A 327 -2.31 -23.29 -20.06
N PHE A 328 -1.86 -23.85 -18.93
CA PHE A 328 -2.52 -25.01 -18.30
C PHE A 328 -3.80 -24.63 -17.53
N LEU A 329 -3.84 -23.47 -16.87
CA LEU A 329 -5.03 -22.97 -16.18
C LEU A 329 -6.19 -22.72 -17.15
N ASN A 330 -5.89 -22.16 -18.34
CA ASN A 330 -6.82 -22.01 -19.46
C ASN A 330 -7.34 -23.36 -20.03
N GLN A 331 -6.72 -24.49 -19.66
CA GLN A 331 -7.15 -25.86 -19.99
C GLN A 331 -7.88 -26.55 -18.82
N GLN A 332 -8.13 -25.83 -17.71
CA GLN A 332 -8.62 -26.36 -16.43
C GLN A 332 -7.68 -27.37 -15.73
N ASP A 333 -6.44 -27.53 -16.22
CA ASP A 333 -5.41 -28.34 -15.57
C ASP A 333 -4.76 -27.54 -14.43
N THR A 334 -5.49 -27.44 -13.32
CA THR A 334 -5.05 -26.75 -12.10
C THR A 334 -3.84 -27.40 -11.44
N VAL A 335 -3.60 -28.69 -11.67
CA VAL A 335 -2.45 -29.42 -11.11
C VAL A 335 -1.16 -28.97 -11.80
N THR A 336 -1.12 -29.05 -13.13
CA THR A 336 0.04 -28.60 -13.91
C THR A 336 0.20 -27.07 -13.85
N ALA A 337 -0.89 -26.30 -13.74
CA ALA A 337 -0.82 -24.86 -13.50
C ALA A 337 -0.14 -24.54 -12.15
N ALA A 338 -0.63 -25.09 -11.05
CA ALA A 338 -0.07 -24.86 -9.71
C ALA A 338 1.39 -25.36 -9.58
N GLU A 339 1.76 -26.44 -10.28
CA GLU A 339 3.15 -26.85 -10.40
C GLU A 339 4.04 -25.80 -11.08
N ASN A 340 3.56 -25.14 -12.13
CA ASN A 340 4.34 -24.14 -12.85
C ASN A 340 4.37 -22.79 -12.11
N TYR A 341 3.30 -22.38 -11.43
CA TYR A 341 3.36 -21.22 -10.52
C TYR A 341 4.33 -21.45 -9.35
N ARG A 342 4.37 -22.66 -8.76
CA ARG A 342 5.39 -23.01 -7.76
C ARG A 342 6.81 -22.92 -8.34
N LYS A 343 7.05 -23.41 -9.56
CA LYS A 343 8.34 -23.27 -10.26
C LYS A 343 8.67 -21.79 -10.53
N ALA A 344 7.70 -20.97 -10.90
CA ALA A 344 7.91 -19.54 -11.11
C ALA A 344 8.34 -18.83 -9.81
N ILE A 345 7.64 -19.07 -8.71
CA ILE A 345 7.98 -18.54 -7.38
C ILE A 345 9.39 -19.00 -6.96
N GLU A 346 9.75 -20.26 -7.19
CA GLU A 346 11.07 -20.83 -6.89
C GLU A 346 12.20 -20.28 -7.79
N LYS A 347 11.87 -19.76 -8.99
CA LYS A 347 12.85 -19.21 -9.95
C LYS A 347 12.85 -17.68 -10.06
N SER A 348 12.01 -16.97 -9.31
CA SER A 348 12.02 -15.51 -9.33
C SER A 348 13.27 -14.97 -8.64
N THR A 349 14.19 -14.43 -9.44
CA THR A 349 15.44 -13.82 -8.94
C THR A 349 15.28 -12.35 -8.61
N ARG A 350 14.21 -11.71 -9.08
CA ARG A 350 13.95 -10.26 -8.95
C ARG A 350 13.00 -9.93 -7.80
N GLY A 351 12.10 -10.86 -7.45
CA GLY A 351 11.07 -10.61 -6.44
C GLY A 351 10.03 -9.58 -6.90
N GLY A 352 9.35 -8.95 -5.94
CA GLY A 352 8.35 -7.91 -6.23
C GLY A 352 7.15 -8.44 -7.01
N TYR A 353 6.68 -7.64 -7.98
CA TYR A 353 5.40 -7.81 -8.67
C TYR A 353 5.22 -9.18 -9.34
N ASP A 354 6.20 -9.65 -10.13
CA ASP A 354 6.07 -10.92 -10.85
C ASP A 354 5.97 -12.13 -9.90
N LYS A 355 6.69 -12.10 -8.77
CA LYS A 355 6.54 -13.11 -7.70
C LYS A 355 5.15 -13.01 -7.08
N ALA A 356 4.68 -11.81 -6.73
CA ALA A 356 3.38 -11.58 -6.14
C ALA A 356 2.23 -12.07 -7.01
N ILE A 357 2.23 -11.79 -8.33
CA ILE A 357 1.18 -12.26 -9.25
C ILE A 357 1.17 -13.80 -9.36
N ASN A 358 2.34 -14.45 -9.39
CA ASN A 358 2.42 -15.92 -9.33
C ASN A 358 1.86 -16.49 -8.01
N GLN A 359 2.11 -15.80 -6.90
CA GLN A 359 1.58 -16.17 -5.59
C GLN A 359 0.05 -15.99 -5.54
N VAL A 360 -0.51 -14.89 -6.05
CA VAL A 360 -1.96 -14.68 -6.16
C VAL A 360 -2.63 -15.78 -6.99
N GLN A 361 -2.09 -16.15 -8.16
CA GLN A 361 -2.67 -17.22 -8.98
C GLN A 361 -2.55 -18.61 -8.34
N LEU A 362 -1.48 -18.88 -7.60
CA LEU A 362 -1.36 -20.12 -6.83
C LEU A 362 -2.34 -20.15 -5.64
N GLY A 363 -2.49 -19.03 -4.93
CA GLY A 363 -3.48 -18.84 -3.86
C GLY A 363 -4.92 -18.98 -4.37
N ASP A 364 -5.23 -18.43 -5.54
CA ASP A 364 -6.54 -18.56 -6.19
C ASP A 364 -6.91 -20.01 -6.53
N ILE A 365 -5.92 -20.85 -6.88
CA ILE A 365 -6.15 -22.30 -7.08
C ILE A 365 -6.43 -22.96 -5.73
N TYR A 366 -5.59 -22.75 -4.71
CA TYR A 366 -5.78 -23.37 -3.40
C TYR A 366 -7.08 -22.93 -2.71
N PHE A 367 -7.45 -21.65 -2.81
CA PHE A 367 -8.70 -21.10 -2.31
C PHE A 367 -9.92 -21.77 -2.96
N LYS A 368 -9.91 -21.93 -4.29
CA LYS A 368 -10.98 -22.65 -5.03
C LYS A 368 -11.04 -24.14 -4.69
N GLN A 369 -9.93 -24.73 -4.25
CA GLN A 369 -9.85 -26.11 -3.76
C GLN A 369 -10.21 -26.24 -2.26
N LYS A 370 -10.56 -25.13 -1.58
CA LYS A 370 -10.79 -25.04 -0.12
C LYS A 370 -9.57 -25.44 0.71
N ASP A 371 -8.39 -25.42 0.11
CA ASP A 371 -7.09 -25.65 0.74
C ASP A 371 -6.56 -24.34 1.35
N TYR A 372 -7.32 -23.82 2.32
CA TYR A 372 -7.06 -22.52 2.96
C TYR A 372 -5.67 -22.46 3.60
N VAL A 373 -5.18 -23.58 4.13
CA VAL A 373 -3.84 -23.73 4.74
C VAL A 373 -2.71 -23.47 3.74
N ARG A 374 -2.89 -23.80 2.45
CA ARG A 374 -1.93 -23.44 1.38
C ARG A 374 -2.26 -22.11 0.70
N ALA A 375 -3.51 -21.65 0.74
CA ALA A 375 -3.91 -20.36 0.17
C ALA A 375 -3.40 -19.15 0.98
N GLN A 376 -3.49 -19.19 2.32
CA GLN A 376 -3.05 -18.10 3.21
C GLN A 376 -1.62 -17.61 2.93
N PRO A 377 -0.56 -18.45 2.95
CA PRO A 377 0.81 -17.97 2.73
C PRO A 377 1.03 -17.44 1.31
N CYS A 378 0.20 -17.85 0.34
CA CYS A 378 0.26 -17.31 -1.01
C CYS A 378 -0.26 -15.86 -1.05
N TYR A 379 -1.35 -15.53 -0.35
CA TYR A 379 -1.86 -14.15 -0.33
C TYR A 379 -1.02 -13.23 0.57
N SER A 380 -0.63 -13.67 1.77
CA SER A 380 0.16 -12.83 2.70
C SER A 380 1.56 -12.51 2.16
N GLU A 381 2.26 -13.47 1.54
CA GLU A 381 3.52 -13.14 0.86
C GLU A 381 3.31 -12.22 -0.36
N ALA A 382 2.21 -12.36 -1.12
CA ALA A 382 1.97 -11.54 -2.31
C ALA A 382 1.82 -10.04 -1.97
N LEU A 383 1.23 -9.70 -0.82
CA LEU A 383 1.10 -8.33 -0.34
C LEU A 383 2.46 -7.61 -0.19
N THR A 384 3.58 -8.34 -0.07
CA THR A 384 4.93 -7.76 0.00
C THR A 384 5.45 -7.26 -1.36
N GLY A 385 4.89 -7.74 -2.48
CA GLY A 385 5.26 -7.37 -3.84
C GLY A 385 4.14 -6.67 -4.63
N LEU A 386 2.95 -6.52 -4.05
CA LEU A 386 1.77 -5.95 -4.68
C LEU A 386 1.52 -4.52 -4.17
N SER A 387 1.48 -3.53 -5.06
CA SER A 387 1.18 -2.14 -4.70
C SER A 387 -0.24 -1.98 -4.17
N LYS A 388 -0.45 -1.11 -3.16
CA LYS A 388 -1.79 -0.75 -2.65
C LYS A 388 -2.71 -0.15 -3.72
N LYS A 389 -2.15 0.39 -4.81
CA LYS A 389 -2.91 0.91 -5.97
C LYS A 389 -3.35 -0.19 -6.97
N HIS A 390 -2.85 -1.42 -6.83
CA HIS A 390 -3.16 -2.49 -7.78
C HIS A 390 -4.61 -2.98 -7.61
N SER A 391 -5.31 -3.22 -8.72
CA SER A 391 -6.74 -3.58 -8.72
C SER A 391 -7.08 -4.83 -7.90
N GLU A 392 -6.17 -5.81 -7.87
CA GLU A 392 -6.33 -7.03 -7.06
C GLU A 392 -5.99 -6.84 -5.58
N TYR A 393 -5.33 -5.74 -5.18
CA TYR A 393 -4.84 -5.56 -3.81
C TYR A 393 -5.94 -5.64 -2.74
N PRO A 394 -7.11 -4.97 -2.88
CA PRO A 394 -8.19 -5.10 -1.90
C PRO A 394 -8.68 -6.55 -1.74
N ARG A 395 -8.76 -7.31 -2.84
CA ARG A 395 -9.17 -8.72 -2.84
C ARG A 395 -8.13 -9.63 -2.18
N VAL A 396 -6.84 -9.34 -2.40
CA VAL A 396 -5.71 -10.11 -1.85
C VAL A 396 -5.50 -9.79 -0.36
N SER A 397 -5.69 -8.54 0.05
CA SER A 397 -5.63 -8.11 1.45
C SER A 397 -6.73 -8.79 2.27
N LEU A 398 -7.99 -8.63 1.85
CA LEU A 398 -9.15 -9.26 2.48
C LEU A 398 -9.01 -10.79 2.56
N ARG A 399 -8.46 -11.45 1.51
CA ARG A 399 -8.19 -12.89 1.54
C ARG A 399 -6.96 -13.29 2.35
N SER A 400 -6.01 -12.39 2.64
CA SER A 400 -5.01 -12.67 3.67
C SER A 400 -5.71 -12.61 5.03
N GLU A 401 -6.26 -11.44 5.37
CA GLU A 401 -6.85 -11.13 6.67
C GLU A 401 -7.87 -12.18 7.15
N VAL A 402 -8.81 -12.57 6.28
CA VAL A 402 -9.83 -13.58 6.62
C VAL A 402 -9.26 -15.01 6.71
N LEU A 403 -8.19 -15.32 5.98
CA LEU A 403 -7.53 -16.64 6.08
C LEU A 403 -6.50 -16.71 7.21
N ASP A 404 -5.88 -15.60 7.58
CA ASP A 404 -4.99 -15.50 8.73
C ASP A 404 -5.73 -15.91 10.01
N GLU A 405 -7.02 -15.56 10.10
CA GLU A 405 -7.96 -16.02 11.13
C GLU A 405 -8.45 -17.46 10.89
N LEU A 406 -9.05 -17.76 9.72
CA LEU A 406 -9.65 -19.08 9.43
C LEU A 406 -8.67 -20.25 9.56
N VAL A 407 -7.41 -20.05 9.15
CA VAL A 407 -6.40 -21.11 9.13
C VAL A 407 -5.97 -21.54 10.54
N VAL A 408 -6.20 -20.72 11.58
CA VAL A 408 -6.00 -21.15 12.97
C VAL A 408 -6.97 -22.29 13.31
N TYR A 409 -8.27 -22.06 13.13
CA TYR A 409 -9.32 -23.03 13.43
C TYR A 409 -9.26 -24.27 12.53
N VAL A 410 -9.02 -24.09 11.22
CA VAL A 410 -8.85 -25.23 10.28
C VAL A 410 -7.65 -26.11 10.66
N LYS A 411 -6.54 -25.52 11.15
CA LYS A 411 -5.42 -26.29 11.69
C LYS A 411 -5.77 -26.96 13.03
N ALA A 412 -6.51 -26.30 13.91
CA ALA A 412 -6.94 -26.84 15.19
C ALA A 412 -7.79 -28.11 15.00
N VAL A 413 -8.86 -28.05 14.19
CA VAL A 413 -9.70 -29.22 13.87
C VAL A 413 -8.87 -30.36 13.29
N HIS A 414 -8.07 -30.10 12.25
CA HIS A 414 -7.26 -31.13 11.60
C HIS A 414 -6.23 -31.75 12.55
N LEU A 415 -5.60 -30.96 13.43
CA LEU A 415 -4.64 -31.45 14.41
C LEU A 415 -5.33 -32.30 15.49
N GLN A 416 -6.40 -31.79 16.09
CA GLN A 416 -7.10 -32.48 17.17
C GLN A 416 -7.76 -33.77 16.68
N ASP A 417 -8.43 -33.78 15.52
CA ASP A 417 -8.96 -35.02 14.93
C ASP A 417 -7.83 -36.03 14.63
N SER A 418 -6.65 -35.58 14.19
CA SER A 418 -5.50 -36.46 14.00
C SER A 418 -4.99 -37.06 15.31
N LEU A 419 -4.95 -36.26 16.38
CA LEU A 419 -4.54 -36.69 17.72
C LEU A 419 -5.56 -37.66 18.36
N GLN A 420 -6.87 -37.42 18.19
CA GLN A 420 -7.93 -38.34 18.61
C GLN A 420 -7.94 -39.65 17.81
N VAL A 421 -7.59 -39.61 16.52
CA VAL A 421 -7.40 -40.83 15.73
C VAL A 421 -6.17 -41.61 16.24
N LEU A 422 -5.08 -40.93 16.61
CA LEU A 422 -3.89 -41.55 17.18
C LEU A 422 -4.10 -42.12 18.60
N SER A 423 -4.97 -41.53 19.43
CA SER A 423 -5.29 -42.11 20.75
C SER A 423 -6.05 -43.44 20.61
N ARG A 424 -6.93 -43.55 19.61
CA ARG A 424 -7.70 -44.75 19.28
C ARG A 424 -6.87 -45.86 18.58
N MET A 425 -5.65 -45.56 18.12
CA MET A 425 -4.73 -46.58 17.59
C MET A 425 -4.07 -47.40 18.71
N SER A 426 -3.64 -48.62 18.39
CA SER A 426 -2.75 -49.40 19.27
C SER A 426 -1.35 -48.76 19.37
N ASP A 427 -0.63 -48.98 20.47
CA ASP A 427 0.65 -48.31 20.75
C ASP A 427 1.70 -48.56 19.64
N VAL A 428 1.71 -49.75 19.04
CA VAL A 428 2.60 -50.10 17.90
C VAL A 428 2.29 -49.25 16.66
N GLN A 429 1.00 -49.02 16.37
CA GLN A 429 0.57 -48.18 15.25
C GLN A 429 0.84 -46.70 15.53
N ARG A 430 0.60 -46.25 16.77
CA ARG A 430 0.85 -44.89 17.25
C ARG A 430 2.34 -44.54 17.16
N LEU A 431 3.23 -45.41 17.65
CA LEU A 431 4.68 -45.28 17.52
C LEU A 431 5.11 -45.27 16.06
N SER A 432 4.59 -46.17 15.22
CA SER A 432 4.94 -46.20 13.79
C SER A 432 4.53 -44.92 13.03
N ALA A 433 3.42 -44.28 13.42
CA ALA A 433 3.01 -42.99 12.88
C ALA A 433 3.95 -41.85 13.35
N ILE A 434 4.33 -41.84 14.63
CA ILE A 434 5.28 -40.87 15.21
C ILE A 434 6.67 -41.00 14.57
N ASP A 435 7.20 -42.22 14.43
CA ASP A 435 8.46 -42.50 13.74
C ASP A 435 8.43 -42.01 12.29
N LYS A 436 7.30 -42.18 11.59
CA LYS A 436 7.13 -41.66 10.24
C LYS A 436 7.22 -40.14 10.21
N ILE A 437 6.50 -39.44 11.09
CA ILE A 437 6.53 -37.97 11.22
C ILE A 437 7.96 -37.48 11.49
N ILE A 438 8.64 -38.08 12.48
CA ILE A 438 10.04 -37.79 12.80
C ILE A 438 10.95 -38.03 11.59
N SER A 439 10.71 -39.10 10.81
CA SER A 439 11.47 -39.39 9.58
C SER A 439 11.21 -38.40 8.44
N GLU A 440 10.06 -37.71 8.44
CA GLU A 440 9.70 -36.72 7.42
C GLU A 440 10.23 -35.34 7.83
N GLN A 441 10.12 -34.95 9.10
CA GLN A 441 10.76 -33.76 9.66
C GLN A 441 12.28 -33.79 9.44
N LYS A 442 12.96 -34.91 9.77
CA LYS A 442 14.40 -35.09 9.54
C LYS A 442 14.81 -34.95 8.07
N LYS A 443 13.93 -35.23 7.11
CA LYS A 443 14.20 -35.04 5.67
C LYS A 443 14.04 -33.59 5.24
N GLU A 444 13.05 -32.88 5.79
CA GLU A 444 12.78 -31.50 5.44
C GLU A 444 13.80 -30.54 6.08
N ASP A 445 14.16 -30.74 7.36
CA ASP A 445 15.25 -30.01 8.03
C ASP A 445 16.60 -30.18 7.29
N GLU A 446 16.92 -31.41 6.84
CA GLU A 446 18.11 -31.71 6.04
C GLU A 446 18.07 -31.04 4.65
N LYS A 447 16.87 -30.86 4.08
CA LYS A 447 16.63 -30.19 2.80
C LYS A 447 16.70 -28.66 2.93
N GLU A 448 16.16 -28.08 3.98
CA GLU A 448 16.28 -26.66 4.30
C GLU A 448 17.74 -26.29 4.62
N ARG A 449 18.46 -27.12 5.41
CA ARG A 449 19.89 -26.91 5.68
C ARG A 449 20.71 -26.93 4.37
N LYS A 450 20.47 -27.90 3.48
CA LYS A 450 21.09 -27.94 2.14
C LYS A 450 20.72 -26.77 1.25
N ALA A 451 19.52 -26.21 1.37
CA ALA A 451 19.12 -25.00 0.64
C ALA A 451 19.90 -23.78 1.16
N ALA A 452 19.97 -23.57 2.47
CA ALA A 452 20.73 -22.48 3.10
C ALA A 452 22.25 -22.61 2.86
N GLU A 453 22.82 -23.81 2.94
CA GLU A 453 24.22 -24.10 2.55
C GLU A 453 24.50 -23.69 1.09
N ARG A 454 23.54 -23.96 0.19
CA ARG A 454 23.65 -23.62 -1.24
C ARG A 454 23.51 -22.12 -1.48
N GLU A 455 22.58 -21.46 -0.80
CA GLU A 455 22.33 -20.02 -0.92
C GLU A 455 23.54 -19.20 -0.40
N ASN A 456 24.09 -19.58 0.75
CA ASN A 456 25.34 -19.02 1.27
C ASN A 456 26.52 -19.23 0.30
N ARG A 457 26.62 -20.42 -0.32
CA ARG A 457 27.64 -20.69 -1.35
C ARG A 457 27.49 -19.89 -2.64
N VAL A 458 26.29 -19.37 -2.95
CA VAL A 458 26.10 -18.46 -4.08
C VAL A 458 26.53 -17.03 -3.69
N GLN A 459 26.09 -16.54 -2.52
CA GLN A 459 26.45 -15.19 -2.04
C GLN A 459 27.97 -15.01 -1.81
N ILE A 460 28.71 -16.09 -1.50
CA ILE A 460 30.19 -16.07 -1.40
C ILE A 460 30.86 -15.95 -2.79
N ASN A 461 30.21 -16.35 -3.88
CA ASN A 461 30.78 -16.44 -5.21
C ASN A 461 30.47 -15.26 -6.15
N ASP A 462 29.47 -14.41 -5.83
CA ASP A 462 29.19 -13.17 -6.54
C ASP A 462 30.04 -11.97 -6.03
N GLY A 463 31.03 -12.25 -5.17
CA GLY A 463 32.03 -11.28 -4.71
C GLY A 463 33.08 -10.95 -5.78
N ASN A 464 33.42 -9.66 -5.90
CA ASN A 464 34.44 -9.15 -6.82
C ASN A 464 35.81 -9.84 -6.62
N PRO A 465 36.47 -10.43 -7.64
CA PRO A 465 37.70 -11.22 -7.49
C PRO A 465 38.95 -10.53 -6.91
N ASN A 466 38.88 -9.24 -6.55
CA ASN A 466 40.01 -8.43 -6.09
C ASN A 466 39.98 -8.05 -4.59
N GLU A 467 39.00 -8.52 -3.82
CA GLU A 467 38.95 -8.32 -2.34
C GLU A 467 39.87 -9.33 -1.61
N PRO A 468 40.77 -8.90 -0.69
CA PRO A 468 41.65 -9.81 0.05
C PRO A 468 40.92 -10.77 1.00
N LEU A 469 41.19 -12.07 0.86
CA LEU A 469 40.58 -13.16 1.63
C LEU A 469 41.00 -13.17 3.11
N PHE A 470 40.27 -12.46 3.97
CA PHE A 470 40.41 -12.59 5.43
C PHE A 470 39.70 -13.84 5.96
N LYS A 471 40.39 -14.62 6.82
CA LYS A 471 39.83 -15.76 7.55
C LYS A 471 39.78 -15.48 9.06
N GLN A 472 38.75 -16.03 9.70
CA GLN A 472 38.63 -16.51 11.09
C GLN A 472 39.86 -16.29 12.01
N ASN A 473 39.74 -15.81 13.26
CA ASN A 473 38.71 -16.16 14.26
C ASN A 473 38.70 -15.17 15.45
N THR A 474 37.52 -14.72 15.93
CA THR A 474 37.15 -14.45 17.35
C THR A 474 35.80 -13.72 17.43
N PRO A 475 34.96 -13.95 18.46
CA PRO A 475 33.69 -13.24 18.65
C PRO A 475 33.90 -11.90 19.39
N ASN A 476 34.63 -10.96 18.80
CA ASN A 476 34.84 -9.64 19.40
C ASN A 476 33.82 -8.63 18.85
N ILE A 477 32.97 -8.08 19.73
CA ILE A 477 32.04 -6.99 19.38
C ILE A 477 32.86 -5.71 19.19
N PRO A 478 32.76 -4.98 18.06
CA PRO A 478 33.48 -3.72 17.89
C PRO A 478 32.93 -2.59 18.77
N GLN A 479 33.32 -2.55 20.05
CA GLN A 479 33.24 -1.34 20.88
C GLN A 479 34.31 -0.33 20.44
N ASN A 480 34.14 0.19 19.23
CA ASN A 480 34.79 1.40 18.74
C ASN A 480 33.79 2.10 17.82
N GLN A 481 33.06 3.09 18.35
CA GLN A 481 32.40 4.06 17.49
C GLN A 481 33.48 4.82 16.72
N PRO A 482 33.36 4.99 15.39
CA PRO A 482 34.10 6.03 14.69
C PRO A 482 33.74 7.39 15.31
N SER A 483 34.75 8.17 15.71
CA SER A 483 34.52 9.49 16.31
C SER A 483 33.75 10.38 15.34
N ILE A 484 32.56 10.82 15.74
CA ILE A 484 31.76 11.78 14.96
C ILE A 484 32.45 13.14 15.06
N ASN A 485 33.08 13.58 13.97
CA ASN A 485 33.51 14.97 13.86
C ASN A 485 32.28 15.86 13.63
N ASN A 486 32.23 17.00 14.32
CA ASN A 486 31.07 17.89 14.37
C ASN A 486 30.57 18.34 12.98
N SER A 487 29.34 17.95 12.66
CA SER A 487 28.40 18.69 11.82
C SER A 487 26.98 18.25 12.19
N GLY A 488 26.05 19.20 12.28
CA GLY A 488 24.78 19.00 12.99
C GLY A 488 23.81 18.00 12.34
N GLY A 489 23.03 17.31 13.19
CA GLY A 489 21.99 16.35 12.77
C GLY A 489 22.39 14.90 13.05
N SER A 490 21.90 14.34 14.16
CA SER A 490 22.07 12.92 14.50
C SER A 490 21.22 12.03 13.57
N SER A 491 21.73 11.79 12.36
CA SER A 491 21.04 10.99 11.35
C SER A 491 20.77 9.57 11.89
N PHE A 492 19.49 9.29 12.13
CA PHE A 492 18.99 8.02 12.68
C PHE A 492 19.55 6.83 11.89
N TYR A 493 19.92 5.76 12.59
CA TYR A 493 20.73 4.63 12.09
C TYR A 493 20.32 4.12 10.70
N PHE A 494 19.01 4.09 10.42
CA PHE A 494 18.44 3.57 9.18
C PHE A 494 18.59 4.49 7.94
N TYR A 495 18.96 5.76 8.11
CA TYR A 495 19.25 6.68 7.01
C TYR A 495 20.68 6.53 6.47
N ASN A 496 21.63 6.03 7.29
CA ASN A 496 22.96 5.70 6.81
C ASN A 496 22.94 4.32 6.14
N LYS A 497 23.01 4.31 4.80
CA LYS A 497 22.91 3.10 3.96
C LYS A 497 24.03 2.09 4.22
N GLU A 498 25.20 2.53 4.64
CA GLU A 498 26.35 1.68 4.96
C GLU A 498 26.21 1.06 6.36
N MET A 499 25.73 1.83 7.35
CA MET A 499 25.32 1.33 8.67
C MET A 499 24.21 0.28 8.55
N VAL A 500 23.20 0.51 7.71
CA VAL A 500 22.14 -0.47 7.43
C VAL A 500 22.71 -1.75 6.79
N ASN A 501 23.66 -1.63 5.87
CA ASN A 501 24.25 -2.78 5.20
C ASN A 501 25.17 -3.59 6.13
N SER A 502 26.01 -2.93 6.95
CA SER A 502 26.82 -3.60 7.98
C SER A 502 25.95 -4.20 9.08
N GLY A 503 24.85 -3.54 9.46
CA GLY A 503 23.81 -4.06 10.34
C GLY A 503 23.16 -5.33 9.79
N LYS A 504 22.76 -5.33 8.52
CA LYS A 504 22.22 -6.52 7.84
C LYS A 504 23.24 -7.66 7.78
N ALA A 505 24.53 -7.36 7.55
CA ALA A 505 25.59 -8.35 7.57
C ALA A 505 25.80 -8.94 8.98
N ALA A 506 25.93 -8.10 10.00
CA ALA A 506 26.09 -8.52 11.40
C ALA A 506 24.85 -9.29 11.93
N PHE A 507 23.65 -8.89 11.53
CA PHE A 507 22.41 -9.61 11.82
C PHE A 507 22.42 -11.00 11.19
N LYS A 508 22.72 -11.11 9.88
CA LYS A 508 22.88 -12.39 9.17
C LYS A 508 24.00 -13.26 9.77
N GLN A 509 25.08 -12.66 10.25
CA GLN A 509 26.20 -13.39 10.87
C GLN A 509 25.85 -13.90 12.28
N ARG A 510 25.14 -13.11 13.09
CA ARG A 510 24.76 -13.46 14.47
C ARG A 510 23.56 -14.41 14.54
N TRP A 511 22.59 -14.27 13.64
CA TRP A 511 21.34 -15.01 13.69
C TRP A 511 21.16 -15.97 12.51
N GLY A 512 21.70 -15.67 11.33
CA GLY A 512 21.39 -16.33 10.06
C GLY A 512 20.29 -15.61 9.28
N THR A 513 19.72 -16.29 8.28
CA THR A 513 18.44 -15.87 7.71
C THR A 513 17.30 -16.04 8.73
N ARG A 514 16.30 -15.16 8.64
CA ARG A 514 15.07 -15.19 9.45
C ARG A 514 13.88 -14.80 8.59
N LYS A 515 12.73 -15.39 8.89
CA LYS A 515 11.44 -14.97 8.36
C LYS A 515 11.02 -13.70 9.10
N LEU A 516 10.14 -12.91 8.48
CA LEU A 516 9.52 -11.75 9.11
C LEU A 516 8.31 -12.25 9.90
N GLU A 517 8.50 -12.47 11.19
CA GLU A 517 7.51 -12.99 12.13
C GLU A 517 7.86 -12.49 13.54
N ASP A 518 6.87 -12.44 14.44
CA ASP A 518 7.14 -12.10 15.84
C ASP A 518 8.08 -13.12 16.50
N ASP A 519 8.75 -12.73 17.59
CA ASP A 519 9.70 -13.60 18.31
C ASP A 519 10.88 -14.12 17.44
N TRP A 520 11.16 -13.52 16.27
CA TRP A 520 12.15 -13.95 15.25
C TRP A 520 13.55 -14.32 15.76
N ARG A 521 13.94 -13.88 16.96
CA ARG A 521 15.21 -14.27 17.60
C ARG A 521 15.25 -15.79 17.81
N ARG A 522 14.13 -16.39 18.20
CA ARG A 522 13.92 -17.84 18.30
C ARG A 522 13.91 -18.44 16.89
N ARG A 523 14.90 -19.28 16.56
CA ARG A 523 14.95 -19.99 15.27
C ARG A 523 13.93 -21.13 15.22
N GLU A 524 13.68 -21.76 16.35
CA GLU A 524 12.66 -22.78 16.52
C GLU A 524 11.63 -22.23 17.51
N LYS A 525 10.40 -22.00 17.03
CA LYS A 525 9.25 -21.75 17.88
C LYS A 525 8.60 -23.10 18.17
N GLN A 526 8.44 -23.46 19.45
CA GLN A 526 7.37 -24.39 19.78
C GLN A 526 6.04 -23.66 19.58
N ILE A 527 5.05 -24.34 18.99
CA ILE A 527 3.71 -23.79 18.84
C ILE A 527 2.99 -24.01 20.18
N ALA A 528 3.20 -23.10 21.13
CA ALA A 528 2.36 -22.98 22.30
C ALA A 528 1.00 -22.44 21.86
N VAL A 529 0.12 -23.32 21.39
CA VAL A 529 -1.31 -23.01 21.29
C VAL A 529 -1.88 -23.06 22.70
N PHE A 530 -2.66 -22.05 23.09
CA PHE A 530 -3.29 -21.90 24.40
C PHE A 530 -2.33 -21.60 25.58
N GLU A 531 -1.74 -20.40 25.57
CA GLU A 531 -1.81 -19.57 26.78
C GLU A 531 -2.95 -18.55 26.59
N ASP A 532 -3.97 -18.64 27.44
CA ASP A 532 -5.17 -17.79 27.44
C ASP A 532 -4.87 -16.49 28.20
N ASN A 533 -4.90 -15.36 27.51
CA ASN A 533 -4.21 -14.13 27.95
C ASN A 533 -5.02 -13.27 28.96
N ASP A 534 -6.16 -13.79 29.45
CA ASP A 534 -7.13 -13.06 30.27
C ASP A 534 -7.50 -13.78 31.59
N ARG A 535 -6.69 -14.74 32.05
CA ARG A 535 -6.88 -15.40 33.36
C ARG A 535 -5.90 -14.88 34.42
N THR A 536 -6.45 -14.36 35.51
CA THR A 536 -5.71 -13.96 36.71
C THR A 536 -4.84 -15.12 37.22
N PRO A 537 -3.56 -14.89 37.58
CA PRO A 537 -2.68 -15.96 38.04
C PRO A 537 -3.22 -16.71 39.25
N ILE A 538 -3.38 -18.02 39.12
CA ILE A 538 -3.54 -18.93 40.27
C ILE A 538 -2.13 -19.27 40.75
N ASP A 539 -1.79 -18.78 41.93
CA ASP A 539 -0.49 -19.01 42.57
C ASP A 539 -0.33 -20.50 42.94
N GLY A 540 0.67 -21.20 42.39
CA GLY A 540 0.90 -22.62 42.65
C GLY A 540 1.34 -23.54 41.49
N VAL A 541 2.14 -23.07 40.53
CA VAL A 541 2.81 -23.95 39.54
C VAL A 541 4.34 -23.80 39.67
N GLU A 542 5.04 -24.91 39.91
CA GLU A 542 6.50 -24.91 40.10
C GLU A 542 7.26 -24.59 38.80
N GLU A 543 8.32 -23.78 38.90
CA GLU A 543 9.22 -23.47 37.79
C GLU A 543 9.91 -24.74 37.26
N GLN A 544 9.70 -25.07 35.97
CA GLN A 544 10.42 -26.16 35.32
C GLN A 544 11.89 -25.77 35.04
N LYS A 545 12.81 -26.64 35.46
CA LYS A 545 14.26 -26.42 35.36
C LYS A 545 14.75 -26.44 33.89
N PRO A 546 15.83 -25.70 33.56
CA PRO A 546 16.43 -25.71 32.22
C PRO A 546 16.89 -27.10 31.76
N ILE A 547 16.72 -27.37 30.45
CA ILE A 547 17.07 -28.64 29.80
C ILE A 547 18.60 -28.71 29.50
N PRO A 548 19.27 -29.87 29.62
CA PRO A 548 20.72 -29.98 29.42
C PRO A 548 21.19 -29.82 27.95
N GLU A 549 22.38 -29.23 27.79
CA GLU A 549 23.02 -28.82 26.54
C GLU A 549 23.43 -29.95 25.55
N ASN A 550 23.04 -31.21 25.81
CA ASN A 550 23.39 -32.39 24.99
C ASN A 550 22.16 -33.26 24.61
N GLY A 551 20.94 -32.72 24.71
CA GLY A 551 19.73 -33.41 24.30
C GLY A 551 19.57 -33.56 22.77
N ILE A 552 18.93 -34.65 22.34
CA ILE A 552 18.32 -34.70 21.00
C ILE A 552 17.18 -33.67 20.99
N PRO A 553 17.04 -32.80 19.96
CA PRO A 553 15.93 -31.85 19.87
C PRO A 553 14.56 -32.54 19.99
N ASP A 554 13.66 -32.00 20.81
CA ASP A 554 12.40 -32.68 21.19
C ASP A 554 11.57 -33.16 19.99
N LYS A 555 11.54 -32.38 18.89
CA LYS A 555 10.92 -32.74 17.60
C LYS A 555 11.44 -34.02 16.94
N TYR A 556 12.49 -34.65 17.49
CA TYR A 556 13.06 -35.92 17.05
C TYR A 556 12.92 -37.05 18.07
N ASN A 557 12.34 -36.78 19.25
CA ASN A 557 12.06 -37.74 20.31
C ASN A 557 10.60 -38.21 20.23
N PRO A 558 10.30 -39.52 20.14
CA PRO A 558 8.93 -40.03 20.18
C PRO A 558 8.12 -39.58 21.41
N ASP A 559 8.76 -39.42 22.58
CA ASP A 559 8.08 -39.04 23.83
C ASP A 559 7.45 -37.63 23.76
N PHE A 560 8.03 -36.72 22.96
CA PHE A 560 7.47 -35.38 22.73
C PHE A 560 6.09 -35.45 22.08
N TYR A 561 5.92 -36.35 21.11
CA TYR A 561 4.64 -36.56 20.41
C TYR A 561 3.67 -37.39 21.25
N LEU A 562 4.15 -38.41 21.98
CA LEU A 562 3.28 -39.24 22.84
C LEU A 562 2.57 -38.41 23.93
N LYS A 563 3.25 -37.40 24.51
CA LYS A 563 2.66 -36.49 25.50
C LYS A 563 1.52 -35.60 24.97
N GLN A 564 1.41 -35.41 23.67
CA GLN A 564 0.42 -34.53 23.03
C GLN A 564 -0.86 -35.28 22.62
N ILE A 565 -0.90 -36.61 22.76
CA ILE A 565 -2.03 -37.44 22.33
C ILE A 565 -3.04 -37.56 23.48
N PRO A 566 -4.33 -37.24 23.28
CA PRO A 566 -5.35 -37.28 24.33
C PRO A 566 -5.74 -38.72 24.64
N LEU A 567 -5.07 -39.31 25.64
CA LEU A 567 -5.28 -40.69 26.10
C LEU A 567 -6.25 -40.81 27.30
N THR A 568 -6.51 -39.72 28.02
CA THR A 568 -7.46 -39.70 29.15
C THR A 568 -8.81 -39.13 28.72
N SER A 569 -9.89 -39.43 29.45
CA SER A 569 -11.22 -38.87 29.17
C SER A 569 -11.25 -37.34 29.29
N GLU A 570 -10.42 -36.77 30.16
CA GLU A 570 -10.31 -35.32 30.37
C GLU A 570 -9.56 -34.65 29.22
N ALA A 571 -8.45 -35.24 28.76
CA ALA A 571 -7.72 -34.75 27.60
C ALA A 571 -8.50 -34.92 26.29
N LEU A 572 -9.32 -35.97 26.17
CA LEU A 572 -10.28 -36.12 25.07
C LEU A 572 -11.34 -35.03 25.12
N LYS A 573 -11.94 -34.73 26.28
CA LYS A 573 -12.90 -33.63 26.41
C LYS A 573 -12.25 -32.29 26.02
N ALA A 574 -11.05 -31.98 26.51
CA ALA A 574 -10.35 -30.75 26.14
C ALA A 574 -10.02 -30.69 24.63
N SER A 575 -9.75 -31.83 24.00
CA SER A 575 -9.59 -31.94 22.55
C SER A 575 -10.89 -31.68 21.79
N ASP A 576 -12.01 -32.21 22.29
CA ASP A 576 -13.36 -31.98 21.75
C ASP A 576 -13.82 -30.51 21.94
N ASP A 577 -13.59 -29.92 23.12
CA ASP A 577 -13.90 -28.51 23.43
C ASP A 577 -13.15 -27.55 22.46
N ILE A 578 -11.91 -27.88 22.07
CA ILE A 578 -11.13 -27.13 21.05
C ILE A 578 -11.72 -27.31 19.63
N ILE A 579 -12.29 -28.48 19.32
CA ILE A 579 -12.91 -28.74 18.01
C ILE A 579 -14.28 -28.06 17.89
N GLU A 580 -15.03 -27.97 18.99
CA GLU A 580 -16.32 -27.26 19.10
C GLU A 580 -16.16 -25.77 18.78
N ASP A 581 -15.36 -25.04 19.58
CA ASP A 581 -15.04 -23.63 19.33
C ASP A 581 -14.50 -23.39 17.90
N ALA A 582 -13.67 -24.31 17.40
CA ALA A 582 -13.14 -24.18 16.05
C ALA A 582 -14.19 -24.34 14.94
N PHE A 583 -15.16 -25.26 15.06
CA PHE A 583 -16.26 -25.34 14.10
C PHE A 583 -17.21 -24.14 14.20
N PHE A 584 -17.52 -23.69 15.42
CA PHE A 584 -18.35 -22.50 15.66
C PHE A 584 -17.75 -21.25 14.99
N ASN A 585 -16.48 -20.94 15.28
CA ASN A 585 -15.80 -19.79 14.69
C ASN A 585 -15.58 -19.95 13.18
N MET A 586 -15.29 -21.16 12.68
CA MET A 586 -15.27 -21.44 11.23
C MET A 586 -16.62 -21.11 10.58
N GLY A 587 -17.74 -21.53 11.17
CA GLY A 587 -19.09 -21.23 10.67
C GLY A 587 -19.36 -19.73 10.55
N LYS A 588 -18.99 -18.95 11.58
CA LYS A 588 -19.10 -17.49 11.58
C LYS A 588 -18.24 -16.84 10.50
N ILE A 589 -16.97 -17.24 10.38
CA ILE A 589 -16.05 -16.73 9.34
C ILE A 589 -16.57 -17.07 7.93
N TYR A 590 -17.10 -18.29 7.72
CA TYR A 590 -17.69 -18.67 6.43
C TYR A 590 -18.94 -17.85 6.07
N ASN A 591 -19.80 -17.55 7.05
CA ASN A 591 -21.01 -16.75 6.84
C ASN A 591 -20.70 -15.26 6.62
N GLU A 592 -19.98 -14.65 7.58
CA GLU A 592 -19.85 -13.21 7.73
C GLU A 592 -18.72 -12.62 6.87
N LYS A 593 -17.60 -13.35 6.73
CA LYS A 593 -16.36 -12.84 6.11
C LYS A 593 -16.09 -13.41 4.72
N LEU A 594 -16.52 -14.65 4.44
CA LEU A 594 -16.35 -15.30 3.13
C LEU A 594 -17.64 -15.39 2.29
N GLY A 595 -18.82 -15.36 2.91
CA GLY A 595 -20.10 -15.53 2.23
C GLY A 595 -20.33 -16.93 1.61
N ASP A 596 -19.54 -17.95 1.96
CA ASP A 596 -19.80 -19.34 1.57
C ASP A 596 -20.78 -19.96 2.56
N TYR A 597 -22.07 -19.63 2.38
CA TYR A 597 -23.18 -20.11 3.21
C TYR A 597 -23.24 -21.63 3.31
N HIS A 598 -22.76 -22.37 2.31
CA HIS A 598 -22.73 -23.83 2.34
C HIS A 598 -21.64 -24.36 3.27
N LEU A 599 -20.47 -23.70 3.35
CA LEU A 599 -19.47 -24.03 4.38
C LEU A 599 -19.89 -23.58 5.78
N ALA A 600 -20.60 -22.45 5.89
CA ALA A 600 -21.15 -22.03 7.17
C ALA A 600 -22.11 -23.08 7.74
N ILE A 601 -23.06 -23.56 6.91
CA ILE A 601 -23.96 -24.67 7.24
C ILE A 601 -23.16 -25.93 7.59
N ASP A 602 -22.24 -26.39 6.75
CA ASP A 602 -21.49 -27.63 6.96
C ASP A 602 -20.65 -27.63 8.26
N ALA A 603 -20.08 -26.47 8.62
CA ALA A 603 -19.40 -26.27 9.90
C ALA A 603 -20.37 -26.31 11.09
N PHE A 604 -21.42 -25.49 11.06
CA PHE A 604 -22.41 -25.39 12.14
C PHE A 604 -23.23 -26.68 12.35
N GLU A 605 -23.60 -27.40 11.29
CA GLU A 605 -24.28 -28.70 11.41
C GLU A 605 -23.31 -29.81 11.82
N THR A 606 -22.02 -29.70 11.50
CA THR A 606 -20.99 -30.63 12.01
C THR A 606 -20.70 -30.42 13.49
N ASP A 607 -20.68 -29.18 13.95
CA ASP A 607 -20.61 -28.79 15.36
C ASP A 607 -21.75 -29.45 16.16
N LEU A 608 -23.00 -29.05 15.88
CA LEU A 608 -24.21 -29.57 16.55
C LEU A 608 -24.32 -31.11 16.55
N ARG A 609 -23.80 -31.75 15.50
CA ARG A 609 -23.80 -33.22 15.32
C ARG A 609 -22.67 -33.92 16.07
N ARG A 610 -21.53 -33.25 16.30
CA ARG A 610 -20.42 -33.78 17.13
C ARG A 610 -20.64 -33.47 18.61
N PHE A 611 -21.18 -32.30 18.92
CA PHE A 611 -21.30 -31.74 20.27
C PHE A 611 -22.75 -31.31 20.57
N PRO A 612 -23.69 -32.25 20.79
CA PRO A 612 -25.12 -31.95 21.04
C PRO A 612 -25.42 -31.19 22.35
N SER A 613 -24.39 -30.68 23.03
CA SER A 613 -24.46 -29.87 24.25
C SER A 613 -23.46 -28.71 24.20
N SER A 614 -23.12 -28.24 22.99
CA SER A 614 -22.33 -27.04 22.75
C SER A 614 -22.92 -25.83 23.51
N PRO A 615 -22.09 -24.99 24.18
CA PRO A 615 -22.55 -23.74 24.76
C PRO A 615 -23.05 -22.74 23.70
N ASN A 616 -22.55 -22.85 22.47
CA ASN A 616 -22.85 -21.95 21.36
C ASN A 616 -24.15 -22.32 20.60
N MET A 617 -24.78 -23.45 20.93
CA MET A 617 -25.98 -24.02 20.29
C MET A 617 -27.11 -23.00 20.05
N GLU A 618 -27.31 -22.03 20.95
CA GLU A 618 -28.31 -20.95 20.79
C GLU A 618 -27.94 -20.01 19.63
N GLU A 619 -26.70 -19.54 19.55
CA GLU A 619 -26.25 -18.67 18.46
C GLU A 619 -26.17 -19.46 17.14
N ILE A 620 -25.72 -20.72 17.17
CA ILE A 620 -25.63 -21.57 15.97
C ILE A 620 -27.01 -21.73 15.31
N TYR A 621 -28.06 -22.00 16.09
CA TYR A 621 -29.42 -22.07 15.54
C TYR A 621 -29.89 -20.74 14.96
N TYR A 622 -29.48 -19.59 15.52
CA TYR A 622 -29.81 -18.27 14.96
C TYR A 622 -29.04 -17.96 13.67
N GLN A 623 -27.75 -18.29 13.62
CA GLN A 623 -26.92 -18.15 12.41
C GLN A 623 -27.46 -19.04 11.29
N LEU A 624 -27.79 -20.31 11.57
CA LEU A 624 -28.42 -21.21 10.61
C LEU A 624 -29.80 -20.70 10.14
N PHE A 625 -30.65 -20.22 11.06
CA PHE A 625 -31.91 -19.56 10.72
C PHE A 625 -31.71 -18.39 9.74
N LEU A 626 -30.77 -17.48 10.01
CA LEU A 626 -30.48 -16.33 9.14
C LEU A 626 -29.97 -16.77 7.76
N ILE A 627 -29.11 -17.79 7.71
CA ILE A 627 -28.59 -18.33 6.45
C ILE A 627 -29.73 -18.96 5.62
N TYR A 628 -30.58 -19.80 6.21
CA TYR A 628 -31.69 -20.42 5.47
C TYR A 628 -32.77 -19.42 5.05
N LEU A 629 -33.04 -18.38 5.86
CA LEU A 629 -33.92 -17.27 5.49
C LEU A 629 -33.37 -16.48 4.28
N ARG A 630 -32.05 -16.28 4.23
CA ARG A 630 -31.33 -15.64 3.10
C ARG A 630 -31.31 -16.51 1.85
N LEU A 631 -31.21 -17.84 2.01
CA LEU A 631 -31.29 -18.83 0.92
C LEU A 631 -32.74 -19.12 0.46
N GLY A 632 -33.77 -18.58 1.13
CA GLY A 632 -35.18 -18.82 0.81
C GLY A 632 -35.69 -20.23 1.15
N ASN A 633 -34.97 -20.98 2.01
CA ASN A 633 -35.37 -22.32 2.41
C ASN A 633 -36.34 -22.26 3.60
N HIS A 634 -37.63 -22.10 3.30
CA HIS A 634 -38.68 -21.97 4.31
C HIS A 634 -38.80 -23.15 5.28
N GLU A 635 -38.48 -24.38 4.84
CA GLU A 635 -38.53 -25.58 5.70
C GLU A 635 -37.48 -25.53 6.81
N MET A 636 -36.20 -25.34 6.43
CA MET A 636 -35.12 -25.22 7.41
C MET A 636 -35.25 -23.94 8.25
N THR A 637 -35.74 -22.84 7.66
CA THR A 637 -36.02 -21.58 8.38
C THR A 637 -37.05 -21.82 9.50
N ALA A 638 -38.15 -22.51 9.20
CA ALA A 638 -39.16 -22.86 10.20
C ALA A 638 -38.62 -23.84 11.25
N GLN A 639 -37.78 -24.81 10.85
CA GLN A 639 -37.12 -25.75 11.77
C GLN A 639 -36.25 -25.02 12.80
N TYR A 640 -35.28 -24.21 12.37
CA TYR A 640 -34.37 -23.52 13.29
C TYR A 640 -35.09 -22.44 14.13
N ARG A 641 -36.11 -21.77 13.59
CA ARG A 641 -37.00 -20.90 14.38
C ARG A 641 -37.71 -21.67 15.50
N ASN A 642 -38.26 -22.84 15.21
CA ASN A 642 -38.95 -23.65 16.21
C ASN A 642 -37.99 -24.22 17.26
N LEU A 643 -36.75 -24.56 16.88
CA LEU A 643 -35.70 -24.96 17.82
C LEU A 643 -35.30 -23.82 18.78
N LEU A 644 -35.19 -22.58 18.30
CA LEU A 644 -34.95 -21.40 19.14
C LEU A 644 -36.11 -21.11 20.09
N LEU A 645 -37.34 -21.07 19.57
CA LEU A 645 -38.53 -20.76 20.39
C LEU A 645 -38.82 -21.85 21.44
N GLY A 646 -38.57 -23.12 21.11
CA GLY A 646 -38.79 -24.25 22.03
C GLY A 646 -37.64 -24.48 23.02
N GLY A 647 -36.39 -24.43 22.56
CA GLY A 647 -35.21 -24.71 23.38
C GLY A 647 -34.73 -23.52 24.21
N PHE A 648 -34.82 -22.31 23.66
CA PHE A 648 -34.21 -21.10 24.22
C PHE A 648 -35.20 -19.93 24.43
N PRO A 649 -36.41 -20.13 25.01
CA PRO A 649 -37.48 -19.11 25.04
C PRO A 649 -37.16 -17.82 25.82
N LYS A 650 -36.04 -17.74 26.56
CA LYS A 650 -35.56 -16.52 27.24
C LYS A 650 -34.58 -15.69 26.41
N SER A 651 -34.04 -16.28 25.34
CA SER A 651 -33.05 -15.71 24.42
C SER A 651 -33.49 -14.39 23.82
N ILE A 652 -32.51 -13.54 23.49
CA ILE A 652 -32.71 -12.36 22.65
C ILE A 652 -33.15 -12.74 21.23
N TYR A 653 -32.62 -13.83 20.68
CA TYR A 653 -33.02 -14.36 19.37
C TYR A 653 -34.46 -14.90 19.41
N ALA A 654 -34.81 -15.71 20.43
CA ALA A 654 -36.16 -16.26 20.54
C ALA A 654 -37.23 -15.15 20.71
N LYS A 655 -36.92 -14.07 21.44
CA LYS A 655 -37.81 -12.90 21.52
C LYS A 655 -38.01 -12.21 20.17
N ALA A 656 -36.93 -11.93 19.45
CA ALA A 656 -37.01 -11.30 18.12
C ALA A 656 -37.77 -12.17 17.10
N LEU A 657 -37.64 -13.50 17.19
CA LEU A 657 -38.33 -14.44 16.31
C LEU A 657 -39.78 -14.76 16.74
N ALA A 658 -40.21 -14.36 17.94
CA ALA A 658 -41.58 -14.55 18.40
C ALA A 658 -42.57 -13.55 17.77
N ASP A 659 -42.08 -12.42 17.27
CA ASP A 659 -42.85 -11.42 16.52
C ASP A 659 -43.54 -12.06 15.29
N PRO A 660 -44.85 -11.82 15.04
CA PRO A 660 -45.51 -12.25 13.82
C PRO A 660 -44.83 -11.77 12.52
N ASP A 661 -44.28 -10.55 12.53
CA ASP A 661 -43.65 -9.91 11.36
C ASP A 661 -42.13 -10.15 11.29
N TYR A 662 -41.59 -11.14 12.02
CA TYR A 662 -40.16 -11.40 12.12
C TYR A 662 -39.42 -11.52 10.76
N GLU A 663 -40.00 -12.16 9.73
CA GLU A 663 -39.35 -12.21 8.41
C GLU A 663 -39.24 -10.82 7.75
N TRP A 664 -40.24 -9.96 7.94
CA TRP A 664 -40.23 -8.60 7.41
C TRP A 664 -39.27 -7.72 8.20
N ASN A 665 -39.29 -7.81 9.54
CA ASN A 665 -38.35 -7.13 10.42
C ASN A 665 -36.90 -7.51 10.06
N THR A 666 -36.54 -8.80 10.01
CA THR A 666 -35.18 -9.27 9.70
C THR A 666 -34.72 -8.89 8.28
N ARG A 667 -35.63 -8.86 7.29
CA ARG A 667 -35.27 -8.50 5.90
C ARG A 667 -35.09 -6.99 5.68
N ASN A 668 -35.87 -6.16 6.37
CA ASN A 668 -35.81 -4.69 6.22
C ASN A 668 -34.98 -4.01 7.32
N MET A 669 -34.52 -4.78 8.32
CA MET A 669 -33.75 -4.39 9.50
C MET A 669 -32.81 -3.21 9.25
N HIS A 670 -31.81 -3.38 8.39
CA HIS A 670 -30.80 -2.35 8.12
C HIS A 670 -31.38 -1.02 7.59
N GLN A 671 -32.46 -1.03 6.79
CA GLN A 671 -33.10 0.19 6.30
C GLN A 671 -33.89 0.90 7.41
N LEU A 672 -34.63 0.13 8.22
CA LEU A 672 -35.41 0.64 9.34
C LEU A 672 -34.50 1.21 10.43
N GLU A 673 -33.43 0.50 10.76
CA GLU A 673 -32.41 0.91 11.72
C GLU A 673 -31.65 2.17 11.29
N THR A 674 -31.25 2.25 10.01
CA THR A 674 -30.55 3.43 9.49
C THR A 674 -31.50 4.64 9.44
N GLY A 675 -32.73 4.49 8.96
CA GLY A 675 -33.72 5.57 8.96
C GLY A 675 -34.10 6.05 10.37
N LEU A 676 -34.23 5.12 11.33
CA LEU A 676 -34.46 5.47 12.74
C LEU A 676 -33.22 6.13 13.36
N TYR A 677 -32.00 5.72 12.98
CA TYR A 677 -30.77 6.36 13.44
C TYR A 677 -30.65 7.79 12.90
N ASP A 678 -30.87 8.00 11.60
CA ASP A 678 -30.85 9.31 10.97
C ASP A 678 -31.90 10.24 11.60
N GLN A 679 -33.13 9.75 11.81
CA GLN A 679 -34.16 10.47 12.54
C GLN A 679 -33.71 10.81 13.97
N THR A 680 -33.11 9.86 14.69
CA THR A 680 -32.62 10.06 16.07
C THR A 680 -31.46 11.06 16.13
N TYR A 681 -30.61 11.08 15.10
CA TYR A 681 -29.53 12.05 14.97
C TYR A 681 -30.09 13.45 14.69
N GLN A 682 -31.07 13.60 13.80
CA GLN A 682 -31.76 14.89 13.62
C GLN A 682 -32.52 15.35 14.87
N LEU A 683 -33.09 14.42 15.66
CA LEU A 683 -33.72 14.73 16.94
C LEU A 683 -32.70 15.17 18.01
N TYR A 684 -31.51 14.58 18.03
CA TYR A 684 -30.41 15.08 18.88
C TYR A 684 -29.92 16.46 18.43
N LEU A 685 -29.76 16.66 17.12
CA LEU A 685 -29.33 17.93 16.51
C LEU A 685 -30.34 19.08 16.73
N SER A 686 -31.64 18.78 16.83
CA SER A 686 -32.72 19.73 17.17
C SER A 686 -32.99 19.84 18.68
N GLY A 687 -32.20 19.15 19.53
CA GLY A 687 -32.34 19.22 20.99
C GLY A 687 -33.54 18.47 21.57
N ASN A 688 -34.21 17.62 20.79
CA ASN A 688 -35.39 16.85 21.21
C ASN A 688 -35.03 15.60 22.01
N ILE A 689 -34.47 15.83 23.20
CA ILE A 689 -33.97 14.82 24.15
C ILE A 689 -34.98 13.69 24.41
N THR A 690 -36.27 14.03 24.52
CA THR A 690 -37.34 13.06 24.81
C THR A 690 -37.53 12.05 23.69
N GLN A 691 -37.51 12.49 22.43
CA GLN A 691 -37.65 11.60 21.29
C GLN A 691 -36.36 10.82 21.00
N VAL A 692 -35.17 11.39 21.27
CA VAL A 692 -33.91 10.63 21.22
C VAL A 692 -33.95 9.43 22.18
N LYS A 693 -34.48 9.63 23.39
CA LYS A 693 -34.63 8.56 24.40
C LYS A 693 -35.69 7.53 23.99
N ALA A 694 -36.86 7.97 23.55
CA ALA A 694 -37.91 7.08 23.04
C ALA A 694 -37.42 6.22 21.86
N ASN A 695 -36.63 6.79 20.95
CA ASN A 695 -36.03 6.05 19.84
C ASN A 695 -34.95 5.07 20.31
N TYR A 696 -34.10 5.42 21.28
CA TYR A 696 -33.13 4.48 21.86
C TYR A 696 -33.80 3.28 22.53
N ASP A 697 -34.85 3.51 23.35
CA ASP A 697 -35.59 2.40 23.97
C ASP A 697 -36.36 1.57 22.92
N THR A 698 -36.96 2.20 21.90
CA THR A 698 -37.59 1.50 20.77
C THR A 698 -36.60 0.63 20.01
N MET A 699 -35.40 1.15 19.74
CA MET A 699 -34.31 0.44 19.07
C MET A 699 -33.86 -0.78 19.89
N LYS A 700 -33.72 -0.59 21.20
CA LYS A 700 -33.31 -1.62 22.17
C LYS A 700 -34.38 -2.70 22.40
N GLU A 701 -35.66 -2.39 22.23
CA GLU A 701 -36.75 -3.37 22.33
C GLU A 701 -36.96 -4.14 21.02
N LYS A 702 -37.03 -3.44 19.87
CA LYS A 702 -37.36 -4.06 18.56
C LYS A 702 -36.15 -4.61 17.81
N TYR A 703 -34.98 -3.98 17.97
CA TYR A 703 -33.75 -4.31 17.25
C TYR A 703 -32.57 -4.58 18.22
N PRO A 704 -32.74 -5.47 19.23
CA PRO A 704 -31.73 -5.72 20.28
C PRO A 704 -30.41 -6.32 19.77
N LEU A 705 -30.35 -6.69 18.49
CA LEU A 705 -29.20 -7.31 17.81
C LEU A 705 -28.51 -6.35 16.81
N SER A 706 -28.91 -5.07 16.78
CA SER A 706 -28.36 -4.10 15.83
C SER A 706 -26.94 -3.65 16.19
N VAL A 707 -26.10 -3.56 15.16
CA VAL A 707 -24.78 -2.91 15.20
C VAL A 707 -24.85 -1.39 15.46
N LEU A 708 -26.03 -0.77 15.39
CA LEU A 708 -26.20 0.66 15.68
C LEU A 708 -26.49 0.95 17.16
N ILE A 709 -26.80 -0.05 18.00
CA ILE A 709 -27.05 0.14 19.44
C ILE A 709 -25.98 0.98 20.15
N PRO A 710 -24.66 0.83 19.91
CA PRO A 710 -23.62 1.67 20.51
C PRO A 710 -23.78 3.16 20.14
N LYS A 711 -24.22 3.43 18.91
CA LYS A 711 -24.39 4.80 18.38
C LYS A 711 -25.64 5.47 18.94
N PHE A 712 -26.76 4.73 19.03
CA PHE A 712 -27.94 5.22 19.76
C PHE A 712 -27.63 5.44 21.25
N MET A 713 -26.89 4.54 21.89
CA MET A 713 -26.47 4.68 23.29
C MET A 713 -25.56 5.90 23.50
N PHE A 714 -24.66 6.18 22.55
CA PHE A 714 -23.84 7.39 22.55
C PHE A 714 -24.67 8.67 22.36
N LEU A 715 -25.63 8.70 21.42
CA LEU A 715 -26.55 9.83 21.26
C LEU A 715 -27.40 10.05 22.53
N ASN A 716 -27.91 8.98 23.15
CA ASN A 716 -28.59 9.05 24.44
C ASN A 716 -27.68 9.65 25.53
N ALA A 717 -26.42 9.22 25.62
CA ALA A 717 -25.45 9.79 26.56
C ALA A 717 -25.31 11.32 26.36
N LEU A 718 -25.10 11.77 25.11
CA LEU A 718 -24.98 13.20 24.79
C LEU A 718 -26.21 14.03 25.20
N THR A 719 -27.41 13.46 25.22
CA THR A 719 -28.59 14.20 25.73
C THR A 719 -28.48 14.59 27.21
N TYR A 720 -27.74 13.84 28.03
CA TYR A 720 -27.53 14.20 29.42
C TYR A 720 -26.57 15.38 29.57
N ALA A 721 -25.65 15.58 28.62
CA ALA A 721 -24.88 16.82 28.54
C ALA A 721 -25.77 18.01 28.15
N GLN A 722 -26.69 17.85 27.18
CA GLN A 722 -27.67 18.89 26.82
C GLN A 722 -28.61 19.27 27.99
N SER A 723 -29.01 18.29 28.81
CA SER A 723 -29.82 18.53 30.02
C SER A 723 -29.00 18.87 31.28
N ASN A 724 -27.69 19.13 31.15
CA ASN A 724 -26.77 19.45 32.25
C ASN A 724 -26.72 18.41 33.40
N ASP A 725 -27.04 17.14 33.11
CA ASP A 725 -26.96 16.00 34.04
C ASP A 725 -25.56 15.35 33.92
N SER A 726 -24.57 16.03 34.51
CA SER A 726 -23.15 15.67 34.41
C SER A 726 -22.85 14.25 34.90
N GLU A 727 -23.58 13.77 35.91
CA GLU A 727 -23.36 12.43 36.47
C GLU A 727 -23.94 11.33 35.57
N LYS A 728 -25.15 11.50 35.02
CA LYS A 728 -25.65 10.53 34.03
C LYS A 728 -24.85 10.54 32.74
N PHE A 729 -24.38 11.70 32.29
CA PHE A 729 -23.49 11.78 31.13
C PHE A 729 -22.24 10.92 31.32
N LYS A 730 -21.57 11.03 32.47
CA LYS A 730 -20.41 10.19 32.82
C LYS A 730 -20.78 8.71 32.91
N SER A 731 -21.91 8.35 33.54
CA SER A 731 -22.28 6.94 33.72
C SER A 731 -22.68 6.24 32.42
N GLU A 732 -23.38 6.94 31.52
CA GLU A 732 -23.77 6.38 30.21
C GLU A 732 -22.55 6.21 29.29
N LEU A 733 -21.65 7.21 29.24
CA LEU A 733 -20.37 7.06 28.52
C LEU A 733 -19.52 5.91 29.09
N LYS A 734 -19.44 5.77 30.42
CA LYS A 734 -18.74 4.64 31.04
C LYS A 734 -19.37 3.30 30.68
N SER A 735 -20.70 3.20 30.72
CA SER A 735 -21.39 1.95 30.37
C SER A 735 -21.30 1.63 28.86
N LEU A 736 -21.20 2.63 28.00
CA LEU A 736 -20.92 2.46 26.57
C LEU A 736 -19.53 1.83 26.37
N ILE A 737 -18.50 2.40 27.00
CA ILE A 737 -17.11 1.92 26.92
C ILE A 737 -16.99 0.49 27.47
N GLU A 738 -17.66 0.18 28.59
CA GLU A 738 -17.65 -1.15 29.20
C GLU A 738 -18.34 -2.24 28.37
N LYS A 739 -19.43 -1.89 27.65
CA LYS A 739 -20.19 -2.85 26.82
C LYS A 739 -19.64 -2.98 25.41
N TYR A 740 -19.05 -1.91 24.87
CA TYR A 740 -18.66 -1.79 23.46
C TYR A 740 -17.22 -1.26 23.30
N PRO A 741 -16.20 -1.94 23.89
CA PRO A 741 -14.83 -1.44 23.97
C PRO A 741 -14.07 -1.32 22.63
N LYS A 742 -14.67 -1.76 21.50
CA LYS A 742 -14.03 -1.83 20.17
C LYS A 742 -14.76 -1.00 19.09
N GLU A 743 -15.80 -0.26 19.45
CA GLU A 743 -16.63 0.52 18.51
C GLU A 743 -16.06 1.91 18.18
N ASP A 744 -16.44 2.47 17.03
CA ASP A 744 -15.94 3.77 16.55
C ASP A 744 -16.30 4.96 17.46
N VAL A 745 -17.48 4.91 18.10
CA VAL A 745 -17.90 5.90 19.12
C VAL A 745 -17.08 5.83 20.41
N THR A 746 -16.36 4.74 20.68
CA THR A 746 -15.77 4.47 22.00
C THR A 746 -14.49 5.26 22.28
N GLU A 747 -13.68 5.55 21.26
CA GLU A 747 -12.53 6.47 21.40
C GLU A 747 -13.01 7.88 21.78
N LEU A 748 -14.03 8.37 21.05
CA LEU A 748 -14.61 9.70 21.26
C LEU A 748 -15.36 9.80 22.59
N ALA A 749 -16.08 8.75 23.00
CA ALA A 749 -16.67 8.63 24.33
C ALA A 749 -15.61 8.66 25.45
N THR A 750 -14.47 7.99 25.24
CA THR A 750 -13.35 7.99 26.21
C THR A 750 -12.72 9.38 26.33
N ALA A 751 -12.55 10.09 25.21
CA ALA A 751 -12.09 11.48 25.22
C ALA A 751 -13.08 12.41 25.96
N MET A 752 -14.37 12.33 25.65
CA MET A 752 -15.41 13.13 26.32
C MET A 752 -15.52 12.84 27.81
N LEU A 753 -15.43 11.57 28.22
CA LEU A 753 -15.43 11.18 29.63
C LEU A 753 -14.22 11.77 30.37
N LYS A 754 -13.03 11.78 29.74
CA LYS A 754 -11.82 12.39 30.29
C LYS A 754 -11.97 13.91 30.46
N GLU A 755 -12.58 14.62 29.52
CA GLU A 755 -12.83 16.06 29.64
C GLU A 755 -13.91 16.40 30.67
N ALA A 756 -14.97 15.60 30.77
CA ALA A 756 -16.05 15.76 31.75
C ALA A 756 -15.60 15.47 33.19
N VAL A 757 -14.63 14.57 33.38
CA VAL A 757 -13.93 14.36 34.66
C VAL A 757 -12.93 15.51 34.93
N GLY A 758 -12.33 16.08 33.88
CA GLY A 758 -11.43 17.24 33.95
C GLY A 758 -12.08 18.59 34.30
N GLY A 759 -13.38 18.61 34.63
CA GLY A 759 -14.06 19.80 35.17
C GLY A 759 -14.37 20.91 34.17
N ARG A 760 -14.32 20.66 32.85
CA ARG A 760 -14.81 21.61 31.85
C ARG A 760 -16.34 21.74 31.96
N ALA A 761 -16.85 22.94 31.68
CA ALA A 761 -18.28 23.19 31.64
C ALA A 761 -18.94 22.41 30.48
N LEU A 762 -20.02 21.68 30.79
CA LEU A 762 -20.97 21.19 29.78
C LEU A 762 -21.74 22.40 29.21
N ALA A 763 -22.33 22.24 28.02
CA ALA A 763 -22.94 23.34 27.26
C ALA A 763 -23.95 24.14 28.10
N SER A 764 -23.65 25.43 28.36
CA SER A 764 -24.36 26.24 29.37
C SER A 764 -25.75 26.73 28.94
N ASP A 765 -26.16 26.37 27.73
CA ASP A 765 -27.31 26.90 26.98
C ASP A 765 -28.22 25.80 26.43
N SER A 766 -27.99 24.53 26.81
CA SER A 766 -28.67 23.32 26.30
C SER A 766 -28.48 23.03 24.80
N SER A 767 -27.61 23.77 24.11
CA SER A 767 -27.29 23.54 22.70
C SER A 767 -26.68 22.13 22.48
N PRO A 768 -27.00 21.44 21.37
CA PRO A 768 -26.29 20.24 20.96
C PRO A 768 -24.80 20.55 20.75
N MET A 769 -23.92 19.63 21.17
CA MET A 769 -22.46 19.83 21.05
C MET A 769 -22.00 19.68 19.60
N ARG A 770 -22.10 20.77 18.82
CA ARG A 770 -21.64 20.88 17.42
C ARG A 770 -20.37 21.76 17.31
N GLY A 771 -19.52 21.53 16.30
CA GLY A 771 -18.55 22.54 15.83
C GLY A 771 -17.07 22.37 16.19
N MET A 772 -16.55 21.15 16.30
CA MET A 772 -15.16 20.89 16.77
C MET A 772 -14.04 21.38 15.80
N ILE A 773 -14.34 21.67 14.53
CA ILE A 773 -13.35 22.08 13.51
C ILE A 773 -12.72 23.46 13.82
N TRP A 774 -13.51 24.42 14.33
CA TRP A 774 -13.06 25.80 14.50
C TRP A 774 -11.96 26.00 15.56
N ASN A 775 -11.88 25.07 16.52
CA ASN A 775 -10.90 25.07 17.60
C ASN A 775 -9.69 24.14 17.32
N LEU A 776 -9.58 23.59 16.10
CA LEU A 776 -8.51 22.68 15.74
C LEU A 776 -7.15 23.42 15.66
N LYS A 777 -6.10 22.82 16.22
CA LYS A 777 -4.69 23.20 15.98
C LYS A 777 -4.16 22.38 14.79
N LEU A 778 -3.48 23.04 13.85
CA LEU A 778 -3.02 22.44 12.60
C LEU A 778 -1.57 21.90 12.64
N GLY A 779 -0.82 22.19 13.73
CA GLY A 779 0.57 21.78 13.92
C GLY A 779 0.74 20.44 14.66
N ASP A 780 1.85 19.73 14.38
CA ASP A 780 2.16 18.38 14.88
C ASP A 780 2.83 18.37 16.30
N ASN A 781 2.66 19.45 17.08
CA ASN A 781 3.23 19.58 18.43
C ASN A 781 2.41 18.80 19.46
N LYS A 782 2.88 17.60 19.81
CA LYS A 782 2.14 16.60 20.62
C LYS A 782 1.96 16.99 22.09
N ASP A 783 2.76 17.93 22.59
CA ASP A 783 2.77 18.33 24.01
C ASP A 783 1.93 19.59 24.30
N GLY A 784 1.31 20.19 23.28
CA GLY A 784 0.25 21.20 23.41
C GLY A 784 0.68 22.64 23.77
N GLU A 785 1.91 22.85 24.25
CA GLU A 785 2.45 24.18 24.58
C GLU A 785 2.50 25.13 23.36
N GLU A 786 2.19 26.40 23.58
CA GLU A 786 2.43 27.47 22.58
C GLU A 786 3.91 27.88 22.59
N VAL A 787 4.48 28.08 21.38
CA VAL A 787 5.80 28.72 21.25
C VAL A 787 5.67 30.21 21.55
N ALA A 788 6.08 30.63 22.75
CA ALA A 788 5.95 32.01 23.21
C ALA A 788 6.63 33.01 22.26
N GLY A 789 5.85 33.98 21.74
CA GLY A 789 6.32 35.05 20.87
C GLY A 789 5.82 35.02 19.42
N LEU A 790 5.04 34.00 19.01
CA LEU A 790 4.42 33.91 17.69
C LEU A 790 2.92 34.31 17.71
N ASP A 791 2.64 35.60 17.57
CA ASP A 791 1.29 36.13 17.34
C ASP A 791 1.08 36.56 15.88
N PHE A 792 -0.19 36.67 15.46
CA PHE A 792 -0.55 37.10 14.11
C PHE A 792 -0.25 38.58 13.85
N VAL A 793 0.37 38.90 12.71
CA VAL A 793 0.84 40.24 12.35
C VAL A 793 0.14 40.73 11.07
N ALA A 794 -0.30 41.99 11.08
CA ALA A 794 -0.85 42.66 9.90
C ALA A 794 0.27 43.38 9.12
N LYS A 795 0.66 42.83 7.97
CA LYS A 795 1.64 43.40 7.02
C LYS A 795 1.00 43.46 5.63
N SER A 796 0.90 44.65 5.04
CA SER A 796 0.29 44.85 3.71
C SER A 796 1.21 44.49 2.55
N ASP A 797 2.52 44.49 2.79
CA ASP A 797 3.63 44.28 1.86
C ASP A 797 4.26 42.87 1.96
N ALA A 798 3.74 42.02 2.83
CA ALA A 798 4.13 40.61 2.90
C ALA A 798 3.60 39.80 1.71
N GLU A 799 4.26 38.68 1.42
CA GLU A 799 3.71 37.68 0.50
C GLU A 799 2.50 36.96 1.14
N PHE A 800 1.50 36.67 0.30
CA PHE A 800 0.27 36.01 0.69
C PHE A 800 0.05 34.70 -0.09
N MET A 801 -0.77 33.84 0.50
CA MET A 801 -1.27 32.60 -0.08
C MET A 801 -2.76 32.46 0.25
N LEU A 802 -3.51 31.83 -0.65
CA LEU A 802 -4.90 31.44 -0.38
C LEU A 802 -4.94 29.95 -0.05
N VAL A 803 -5.41 29.62 1.15
CA VAL A 803 -5.63 28.26 1.62
C VAL A 803 -7.09 27.89 1.40
N PHE A 804 -7.38 26.78 0.73
CA PHE A 804 -8.70 26.14 0.74
C PHE A 804 -8.64 24.93 1.67
N LEU A 805 -9.37 25.00 2.78
CA LEU A 805 -9.39 24.01 3.86
C LEU A 805 -10.69 23.18 3.80
N PHE A 806 -10.57 21.85 3.91
CA PHE A 806 -11.71 20.92 3.92
C PHE A 806 -11.38 19.61 4.67
N GLN A 807 -12.40 18.78 4.93
CA GLN A 807 -12.25 17.50 5.63
C GLN A 807 -11.71 16.42 4.67
N SER A 808 -10.71 15.63 5.09
CA SER A 808 -10.13 14.58 4.23
C SER A 808 -11.21 13.62 3.71
N LYS A 809 -11.12 13.26 2.42
CA LYS A 809 -12.06 12.41 1.66
C LYS A 809 -13.46 12.99 1.40
N THR A 810 -13.78 14.22 1.81
CA THR A 810 -15.09 14.84 1.50
C THR A 810 -15.13 15.61 0.18
N VAL A 811 -13.96 16.05 -0.32
CA VAL A 811 -13.82 16.80 -1.58
C VAL A 811 -12.84 16.07 -2.51
N ASP A 812 -13.14 16.04 -3.81
CA ASP A 812 -12.23 15.56 -4.84
C ASP A 812 -11.10 16.57 -5.07
N LYS A 813 -9.87 16.16 -4.74
CA LYS A 813 -8.64 16.96 -4.87
C LYS A 813 -8.34 17.39 -6.30
N ASN A 814 -8.58 16.51 -7.27
CA ASN A 814 -8.27 16.75 -8.67
C ASN A 814 -9.31 17.71 -9.28
N ARG A 815 -10.58 17.57 -8.88
CA ARG A 815 -11.62 18.56 -9.19
C ARG A 815 -11.33 19.92 -8.55
N LEU A 816 -10.93 19.98 -7.28
CA LEU A 816 -10.61 21.25 -6.62
C LEU A 816 -9.42 21.96 -7.28
N ILE A 817 -8.37 21.22 -7.70
CA ILE A 817 -7.31 21.80 -8.53
C ILE A 817 -7.86 22.27 -9.88
N TYR A 818 -8.70 21.47 -10.55
CA TYR A 818 -9.31 21.85 -11.84
C TYR A 818 -10.10 23.16 -11.75
N ASP A 819 -11.03 23.28 -10.80
CA ASP A 819 -11.91 24.44 -10.65
C ASP A 819 -11.07 25.72 -10.40
N VAL A 820 -10.10 25.66 -9.47
CA VAL A 820 -9.19 26.78 -9.15
C VAL A 820 -8.25 27.10 -10.32
N ALA A 821 -7.68 26.11 -11.01
CA ALA A 821 -6.77 26.33 -12.14
C ALA A 821 -7.51 26.89 -13.37
N SER A 822 -8.72 26.40 -13.65
CA SER A 822 -9.58 26.87 -14.74
C SER A 822 -9.99 28.33 -14.51
N TYR A 823 -10.42 28.67 -13.29
CA TYR A 823 -10.64 30.06 -12.87
C TYR A 823 -9.38 30.92 -13.08
N ASN A 824 -8.22 30.46 -12.58
CA ASN A 824 -6.95 31.18 -12.71
C ASN A 824 -6.61 31.48 -14.18
N PHE A 825 -6.67 30.50 -15.08
CA PHE A 825 -6.38 30.69 -16.51
C PHE A 825 -7.43 31.53 -17.26
N SER A 826 -8.67 31.54 -16.79
CA SER A 826 -9.74 32.35 -17.39
C SER A 826 -9.60 33.85 -17.10
N LYS A 827 -9.21 34.21 -15.86
CA LYS A 827 -9.16 35.61 -15.38
C LYS A 827 -7.76 36.23 -15.43
N PHE A 828 -6.70 35.48 -15.12
CA PHE A 828 -5.36 36.03 -14.88
C PHE A 828 -4.39 35.74 -16.04
N VAL A 829 -4.22 36.73 -16.92
CA VAL A 829 -3.44 36.58 -18.18
C VAL A 829 -1.91 36.78 -17.99
N TYR A 830 -1.48 37.38 -16.87
CA TYR A 830 -0.09 37.80 -16.63
C TYR A 830 0.49 37.37 -15.28
N GLN A 831 -0.27 36.66 -14.45
CA GLN A 831 0.13 36.19 -13.13
C GLN A 831 -0.04 34.67 -13.08
N THR A 832 1.06 33.97 -12.80
CA THR A 832 1.10 32.52 -12.60
C THR A 832 0.91 32.22 -11.13
N PHE A 833 0.01 31.30 -10.80
CA PHE A 833 -0.18 30.81 -9.43
C PHE A 833 0.36 29.39 -9.30
N ASP A 834 1.05 29.13 -8.19
CA ASP A 834 1.52 27.81 -7.80
C ASP A 834 0.46 27.11 -6.93
N LEU A 835 0.27 25.81 -7.11
CA LEU A 835 -0.83 25.01 -6.57
C LEU A 835 -0.27 23.76 -5.90
N SER A 836 -0.34 23.70 -4.57
CA SER A 836 0.27 22.61 -3.78
C SER A 836 -0.64 22.13 -2.66
N PHE A 837 -0.74 20.81 -2.47
CA PHE A 837 -1.51 20.22 -1.37
C PHE A 837 -0.68 20.05 -0.10
N SER A 838 -1.38 19.99 1.04
CA SER A 838 -0.84 19.63 2.35
C SER A 838 -1.94 18.99 3.22
N VAL A 839 -1.54 18.25 4.25
CA VAL A 839 -2.45 17.57 5.19
C VAL A 839 -2.15 18.08 6.60
N ALA A 840 -3.18 18.32 7.41
CA ALA A 840 -3.06 18.78 8.78
C ALA A 840 -4.13 18.10 9.65
N GLY A 841 -3.71 17.09 10.42
CA GLY A 841 -4.63 16.23 11.17
C GLY A 841 -5.59 15.48 10.24
N SER A 842 -6.90 15.65 10.48
CA SER A 842 -7.97 15.10 9.64
C SER A 842 -8.39 16.01 8.47
N LEU A 843 -7.75 17.18 8.33
CA LEU A 843 -8.06 18.17 7.30
C LEU A 843 -7.03 18.16 6.16
N GLU A 844 -7.48 18.59 4.99
CA GLU A 844 -6.68 18.73 3.78
C GLU A 844 -6.72 20.19 3.30
N VAL A 845 -5.59 20.65 2.76
CA VAL A 845 -5.33 22.06 2.46
C VAL A 845 -4.74 22.18 1.06
N LEU A 846 -5.48 22.81 0.14
CA LEU A 846 -4.91 23.31 -1.12
C LEU A 846 -4.34 24.72 -0.89
N GLN A 847 -3.08 24.92 -1.25
CA GLN A 847 -2.36 26.19 -1.16
C GLN A 847 -2.22 26.81 -2.56
N VAL A 848 -2.77 28.01 -2.76
CA VAL A 848 -2.53 28.86 -3.93
C VAL A 848 -1.50 29.93 -3.57
N LYS A 849 -0.37 29.97 -4.26
CA LYS A 849 0.76 30.89 -4.01
C LYS A 849 1.01 31.79 -5.21
N GLY A 850 1.61 32.96 -4.97
CA GLY A 850 1.96 33.93 -6.01
C GLY A 850 1.41 35.34 -5.81
N PHE A 851 0.80 35.63 -4.65
CA PHE A 851 0.33 36.97 -4.25
C PHE A 851 1.47 37.72 -3.55
N LYS A 852 1.88 38.87 -4.10
CA LYS A 852 3.05 39.63 -3.62
C LYS A 852 2.72 40.72 -2.60
N SER A 853 1.44 40.93 -2.34
CA SER A 853 0.94 41.92 -1.40
C SER A 853 -0.46 41.55 -0.93
N PHE A 854 -0.95 42.24 0.09
CA PHE A 854 -2.33 42.13 0.53
C PHE A 854 -3.33 42.60 -0.56
N ALA A 855 -2.94 43.55 -1.42
CA ALA A 855 -3.79 44.03 -2.51
C ALA A 855 -3.98 42.99 -3.63
N ASP A 856 -2.95 42.18 -3.92
CA ASP A 856 -3.02 41.08 -4.89
C ASP A 856 -4.12 40.08 -4.48
N ILE A 857 -4.19 39.72 -3.20
CA ILE A 857 -5.12 38.71 -2.69
C ILE A 857 -6.53 39.24 -2.45
N ILE A 858 -6.71 40.53 -2.09
CA ILE A 858 -8.04 41.19 -2.15
C ILE A 858 -8.60 41.09 -3.57
N SER A 859 -7.82 41.53 -4.57
CA SER A 859 -8.28 41.55 -5.96
C SER A 859 -8.65 40.15 -6.47
N TYR A 860 -7.96 39.11 -6.01
CA TYR A 860 -8.29 37.72 -6.32
C TYR A 860 -9.59 37.26 -5.65
N ILE A 861 -9.75 37.55 -4.35
CA ILE A 861 -10.94 37.19 -3.55
C ILE A 861 -12.18 37.88 -4.11
N ASP A 862 -12.14 39.18 -4.37
CA ASP A 862 -13.27 39.93 -4.94
C ASP A 862 -13.73 39.34 -6.28
N MET A 863 -12.77 39.02 -7.18
CA MET A 863 -13.09 38.36 -8.46
C MET A 863 -13.57 36.91 -8.34
N ALA A 864 -13.25 36.23 -7.23
CA ALA A 864 -13.67 34.84 -6.97
C ALA A 864 -15.08 34.78 -6.38
N PHE A 865 -15.51 35.81 -5.65
CA PHE A 865 -16.87 36.02 -5.15
C PHE A 865 -17.75 36.86 -6.12
N GLU A 866 -17.29 37.15 -7.34
CA GLU A 866 -18.17 37.60 -8.43
C GLU A 866 -19.21 36.52 -8.74
N LYS A 867 -20.43 36.94 -9.12
CA LYS A 867 -21.49 36.00 -9.54
C LYS A 867 -21.08 35.23 -10.80
N ASN A 868 -21.34 33.92 -10.81
CA ASN A 868 -20.88 32.96 -11.80
C ASN A 868 -19.34 32.92 -11.87
N SER A 869 -18.70 32.81 -10.71
CA SER A 869 -17.25 32.68 -10.56
C SER A 869 -16.88 31.64 -9.50
N LEU A 870 -15.59 31.47 -9.21
CA LEU A 870 -15.04 30.31 -8.48
C LEU A 870 -15.85 29.92 -7.23
N MET A 871 -16.28 30.87 -6.40
CA MET A 871 -16.99 30.58 -5.15
C MET A 871 -18.46 30.17 -5.32
N ASP A 872 -19.05 30.30 -6.53
CA ASP A 872 -20.35 29.73 -6.88
C ASP A 872 -20.24 28.27 -7.38
N ASP A 873 -19.09 27.87 -7.95
CA ASP A 873 -18.85 26.53 -8.52
C ASP A 873 -18.26 25.52 -7.50
N LEU A 874 -17.62 26.01 -6.43
CA LEU A 874 -16.98 25.21 -5.38
C LEU A 874 -17.97 24.63 -4.36
N ASP A 875 -17.59 23.49 -3.76
CA ASP A 875 -18.38 22.86 -2.69
C ASP A 875 -18.46 23.76 -1.43
N PRO A 876 -19.65 24.03 -0.88
CA PRO A 876 -19.81 24.90 0.27
C PRO A 876 -19.14 24.44 1.57
N SER A 877 -18.66 23.20 1.69
CA SER A 877 -17.86 22.74 2.84
C SER A 877 -16.43 23.29 2.83
N ILE A 878 -15.95 23.81 1.69
CA ILE A 878 -14.61 24.34 1.53
C ILE A 878 -14.53 25.75 2.16
N ILE A 879 -13.51 25.96 2.99
CA ILE A 879 -13.25 27.23 3.67
C ILE A 879 -12.03 27.91 3.01
N PRO A 880 -12.20 29.00 2.24
CA PRO A 880 -11.10 29.82 1.76
C PRO A 880 -10.53 30.69 2.90
N ILE A 881 -9.20 30.76 3.00
CA ILE A 881 -8.45 31.47 4.05
C ILE A 881 -7.26 32.19 3.40
N PRO A 882 -7.37 33.50 3.08
CA PRO A 882 -6.25 34.29 2.62
C PRO A 882 -5.33 34.63 3.80
N ILE A 883 -4.06 34.22 3.73
CA ILE A 883 -3.11 34.28 4.84
C ILE A 883 -1.71 34.67 4.36
N SER A 884 -0.97 35.45 5.15
CA SER A 884 0.44 35.77 4.86
C SER A 884 1.36 34.65 5.31
N THR A 885 2.54 34.52 4.69
CA THR A 885 3.51 33.46 5.03
C THR A 885 3.86 33.44 6.52
N ASP A 886 4.06 34.60 7.14
CA ASP A 886 4.32 34.74 8.58
C ASP A 886 3.16 34.19 9.44
N ASN A 887 1.91 34.51 9.08
CA ASN A 887 0.73 34.10 9.83
C ASN A 887 0.42 32.61 9.63
N TYR A 888 0.74 32.04 8.47
CA TYR A 888 0.65 30.60 8.25
C TYR A 888 1.66 29.85 9.13
N ILE A 889 2.87 30.39 9.33
CA ILE A 889 3.84 29.84 10.28
C ILE A 889 3.30 29.89 11.72
N ALA A 890 2.70 30.99 12.17
CA ALA A 890 2.08 31.07 13.51
C ALA A 890 0.94 30.06 13.70
N LEU A 891 0.09 29.88 12.68
CA LEU A 891 -1.01 28.90 12.68
C LEU A 891 -0.51 27.45 12.77
N MET A 892 0.62 27.13 12.13
CA MET A 892 1.26 25.81 12.21
C MET A 892 2.06 25.58 13.51
N ASN A 893 2.28 26.60 14.35
CA ASN A 893 3.09 26.53 15.58
C ASN A 893 2.28 26.69 16.88
N GLY A 894 0.96 26.47 16.83
CA GLY A 894 0.13 26.24 18.02
C GLY A 894 -1.08 27.16 18.19
N LYS A 895 -1.20 28.22 17.38
CA LYS A 895 -2.42 29.04 17.28
C LYS A 895 -3.57 28.27 16.61
N THR A 896 -4.80 28.67 16.89
CA THR A 896 -6.03 28.08 16.34
C THR A 896 -6.58 28.85 15.15
N LEU A 897 -7.44 28.19 14.36
CA LEU A 897 -8.19 28.83 13.28
C LEU A 897 -9.13 29.94 13.81
N ASN A 898 -9.78 29.73 14.96
CA ASN A 898 -10.65 30.75 15.56
C ASN A 898 -9.89 32.04 15.93
N GLU A 899 -8.69 31.93 16.53
CA GLU A 899 -7.84 33.09 16.78
C GLU A 899 -7.43 33.80 15.49
N TYR A 900 -7.16 33.04 14.41
CA TYR A 900 -6.86 33.62 13.11
C TYR A 900 -8.04 34.40 12.53
N PHE A 901 -9.26 33.86 12.57
CA PHE A 901 -10.45 34.57 12.08
C PHE A 901 -10.75 35.83 12.89
N LEU A 902 -10.62 35.78 14.22
CA LEU A 902 -10.78 36.96 15.09
C LEU A 902 -9.72 38.04 14.81
N PHE A 903 -8.47 37.64 14.57
CA PHE A 903 -7.41 38.53 14.08
C PHE A 903 -7.75 39.12 12.71
N PHE A 904 -8.23 38.29 11.77
CA PHE A 904 -8.53 38.70 10.40
C PHE A 904 -9.67 39.72 10.37
N GLU A 905 -10.79 39.42 11.00
CA GLU A 905 -11.94 40.31 11.11
C GLU A 905 -11.53 41.66 11.74
N LYS A 906 -10.74 41.64 12.83
CA LYS A 906 -10.27 42.86 13.50
C LYS A 906 -9.43 43.78 12.60
N ASN A 907 -8.67 43.24 11.66
CA ASN A 907 -7.71 44.01 10.85
C ASN A 907 -8.17 44.26 9.40
N TYR A 908 -9.08 43.45 8.84
CA TYR A 908 -9.37 43.39 7.40
C TYR A 908 -10.88 43.36 7.05
N THR A 909 -11.78 43.69 7.99
CA THR A 909 -13.24 43.61 7.78
C THR A 909 -13.78 44.48 6.64
N LYS A 910 -13.16 45.63 6.34
CA LYS A 910 -13.67 46.54 5.30
C LYS A 910 -13.21 46.13 3.90
N GLU A 911 -12.15 45.33 3.86
CA GLU A 911 -11.37 44.97 2.68
C GLU A 911 -11.81 43.64 2.06
N MET A 912 -12.47 42.75 2.81
CA MET A 912 -12.97 41.45 2.29
C MET A 912 -14.37 41.09 2.83
N ILE A 913 -15.34 41.99 2.68
CA ILE A 913 -16.73 41.80 3.14
C ILE A 913 -17.37 40.49 2.60
N PRO A 914 -17.25 40.11 1.31
CA PRO A 914 -17.89 38.89 0.80
C PRO A 914 -17.37 37.61 1.47
N LEU A 915 -16.06 37.54 1.73
CA LEU A 915 -15.40 36.44 2.41
C LEU A 915 -15.85 36.30 3.86
N ILE A 916 -15.96 37.42 4.59
CA ILE A 916 -16.41 37.41 5.99
C ILE A 916 -17.90 37.09 6.07
N MET A 917 -18.71 37.53 5.10
CA MET A 917 -20.09 37.05 4.94
C MET A 917 -20.16 35.55 4.64
N TYR A 918 -19.24 35.00 3.84
CA TYR A 918 -19.13 33.56 3.60
C TYR A 918 -18.77 32.81 4.88
N TRP A 919 -17.74 33.21 5.63
CA TRP A 919 -17.41 32.58 6.92
C TRP A 919 -18.54 32.69 7.94
N ASN A 920 -19.26 33.81 7.99
CA ASN A 920 -20.48 33.95 8.79
C ASN A 920 -21.57 32.96 8.35
N LYS A 921 -21.82 32.84 7.04
CA LYS A 921 -22.79 31.89 6.49
C LYS A 921 -22.41 30.43 6.76
N GLN A 922 -21.11 30.07 6.77
CA GLN A 922 -20.67 28.72 7.12
C GLN A 922 -20.72 28.44 8.62
N ARG A 923 -20.36 29.41 9.47
CA ARG A 923 -20.59 29.34 10.93
C ARG A 923 -22.08 29.19 11.24
N GLN A 924 -22.96 29.89 10.51
CA GLN A 924 -24.41 29.75 10.62
C GLN A 924 -24.95 28.41 10.09
N LYS A 925 -24.44 27.90 8.94
CA LYS A 925 -24.81 26.58 8.41
C LYS A 925 -24.46 25.42 9.35
N ALA A 926 -23.36 25.52 10.10
CA ALA A 926 -23.02 24.54 11.13
C ALA A 926 -24.02 24.53 12.32
N VAL A 927 -24.73 25.64 12.52
CA VAL A 927 -25.73 25.84 13.60
C VAL A 927 -27.16 25.56 13.14
N ALA A 928 -27.48 25.83 11.87
CA ALA A 928 -28.82 25.64 11.31
C ALA A 928 -29.26 24.16 11.22
N GLU A 929 -30.55 23.95 11.00
CA GLU A 929 -31.18 22.66 10.72
C GLU A 929 -31.25 22.42 9.20
N PRO A 930 -31.31 21.16 8.72
CA PRO A 930 -31.62 20.88 7.32
C PRO A 930 -33.08 21.22 7.00
N GLU A 931 -33.33 21.97 5.93
CA GLU A 931 -34.68 22.19 5.42
C GLU A 931 -35.27 20.87 4.92
N VAL A 932 -36.45 20.51 5.41
CA VAL A 932 -37.19 19.30 5.03
C VAL A 932 -38.08 19.62 3.83
N GLU A 933 -37.96 18.89 2.72
CA GLU A 933 -38.87 19.02 1.59
C GLU A 933 -40.30 18.53 1.95
N ASP A 934 -41.32 19.28 1.56
CA ASP A 934 -42.73 19.02 1.90
C ASP A 934 -43.25 17.65 1.39
N VAL A 935 -43.31 16.67 2.29
CA VAL A 935 -44.12 15.45 2.09
C VAL A 935 -45.53 15.70 2.61
N LYS A 936 -46.54 15.50 1.75
CA LYS A 936 -47.93 15.88 2.01
C LYS A 936 -48.60 15.07 3.13
N GLU A 937 -49.52 15.73 3.82
CA GLU A 937 -50.24 15.23 4.99
C GLU A 937 -50.88 13.84 4.84
N VAL A 938 -50.82 13.06 5.91
CA VAL A 938 -51.86 12.08 6.28
C VAL A 938 -52.30 12.41 7.70
N VAL A 939 -53.60 12.57 7.90
CA VAL A 939 -54.20 13.15 9.12
C VAL A 939 -54.71 12.04 10.06
N THR A 940 -54.60 12.24 11.40
CA THR A 940 -55.54 11.88 12.51
C THR A 940 -54.79 11.91 13.88
N PRO A 941 -55.43 11.86 15.08
CA PRO A 941 -55.72 13.10 15.82
C PRO A 941 -55.16 13.17 17.26
N GLN A 942 -55.31 14.33 17.91
CA GLN A 942 -54.83 14.60 19.28
C GLN A 942 -55.72 14.01 20.40
N VAL A 943 -55.09 13.70 21.54
CA VAL A 943 -55.68 13.76 22.91
C VAL A 943 -54.63 14.36 23.87
N GLN A 944 -55.06 15.12 24.88
CA GLN A 944 -54.19 15.81 25.85
C GLN A 944 -54.10 15.09 27.22
N PRO A 945 -53.09 15.40 28.07
CA PRO A 945 -52.82 14.70 29.34
C PRO A 945 -53.44 15.41 30.59
N GLU A 946 -53.41 14.72 31.74
CA GLU A 946 -53.75 15.29 33.06
C GLU A 946 -52.73 14.88 34.16
N ARG A 947 -52.85 15.40 35.39
CA ARG A 947 -51.67 15.88 36.15
C ARG A 947 -51.72 15.73 37.69
N GLN A 948 -50.69 15.08 38.26
CA GLN A 948 -50.11 15.17 39.64
C GLN A 948 -50.99 14.97 40.90
N GLU A 949 -50.40 14.35 41.95
CA GLU A 949 -50.56 14.74 43.38
C GLU A 949 -49.47 14.09 44.28
N GLU A 950 -49.48 14.35 45.61
CA GLU A 950 -48.30 14.81 46.39
C GLU A 950 -47.88 14.02 47.69
N LEU A 951 -46.95 14.60 48.47
CA LEU A 951 -46.09 14.13 49.61
C LEU A 951 -46.77 14.21 51.03
N PRO A 952 -46.11 14.13 52.26
CA PRO A 952 -44.70 13.75 52.61
C PRO A 952 -44.24 12.66 53.67
N PRO A 953 -44.54 12.63 55.00
CA PRO A 953 -43.53 13.07 56.02
C PRO A 953 -43.11 12.15 57.22
N VAL A 954 -41.85 12.32 57.69
CA VAL A 954 -41.32 12.39 59.12
C VAL A 954 -41.40 11.12 60.05
N VAL A 955 -40.35 10.51 60.68
CA VAL A 955 -39.16 10.93 61.54
C VAL A 955 -39.55 11.16 63.04
N PRO A 956 -38.79 10.83 64.15
CA PRO A 956 -37.34 10.52 64.41
C PRO A 956 -37.06 9.07 64.99
N VAL A 957 -36.20 8.63 65.95
CA VAL A 957 -35.46 9.12 67.18
C VAL A 957 -34.21 8.26 67.62
N PRO A 958 -33.29 8.74 68.52
CA PRO A 958 -32.04 8.09 69.07
C PRO A 958 -32.20 7.60 70.56
N PRO A 959 -31.20 7.42 71.51
CA PRO A 959 -29.70 7.54 71.55
C PRO A 959 -28.89 6.50 72.45
N ARG A 960 -27.59 6.79 72.79
CA ARG A 960 -26.63 6.27 73.85
C ARG A 960 -25.39 5.47 73.37
N THR A 961 -24.14 5.56 73.92
CA THR A 961 -23.46 6.45 74.92
C THR A 961 -21.91 6.42 74.77
N GLN A 962 -21.17 7.40 75.35
CA GLN A 962 -19.68 7.49 75.48
C GLN A 962 -19.16 6.82 76.80
N PRO A 963 -17.85 6.70 77.14
CA PRO A 963 -16.78 7.75 77.29
C PRO A 963 -15.51 7.49 76.44
N GLU A 964 -14.56 8.40 76.10
CA GLU A 964 -13.89 9.59 76.68
C GLU A 964 -12.50 9.37 77.37
N GLN A 965 -11.41 9.76 76.68
CA GLN A 965 -10.12 10.38 77.10
C GLN A 965 -9.16 10.35 75.86
N LYS A 966 -8.50 11.42 75.36
CA LYS A 966 -7.50 12.38 75.94
C LYS A 966 -6.19 11.70 76.38
N VAL A 967 -4.94 12.15 76.11
CA VAL A 967 -4.29 13.30 75.39
C VAL A 967 -2.75 12.99 75.43
N GLU A 968 -1.78 13.35 74.55
CA GLU A 968 -1.61 14.25 73.38
C GLU A 968 -0.42 13.75 72.46
N GLU A 969 -0.04 14.54 71.43
CA GLU A 969 1.28 14.66 70.71
C GLU A 969 2.11 13.42 70.28
N THR A 970 2.49 13.36 68.99
CA THR A 970 3.91 13.40 68.54
C THR A 970 4.05 13.65 67.02
N ASN A 971 5.24 14.09 66.56
CA ASN A 971 5.47 14.63 65.21
C ASN A 971 5.63 13.57 64.11
N GLY A 972 4.70 13.54 63.14
CA GLY A 972 4.87 12.83 61.86
C GLY A 972 5.72 13.65 60.87
N ARG A 973 7.04 13.47 60.90
CA ARG A 973 7.98 14.23 60.05
C ARG A 973 8.10 13.61 58.66
N THR A 974 8.25 14.45 57.64
CA THR A 974 8.49 14.04 56.25
C THR A 974 9.73 13.17 56.10
N ILE A 975 9.60 12.00 55.47
CA ILE A 975 10.73 11.25 54.90
C ILE A 975 10.75 11.52 53.39
N GLY A 976 11.91 11.98 52.90
CA GLY A 976 12.13 12.29 51.49
C GLY A 976 12.82 11.13 50.75
N ILE A 977 13.36 11.43 49.56
CA ILE A 977 14.10 10.47 48.73
C ILE A 977 15.48 10.22 49.37
N GLY A 978 15.53 9.34 50.37
CA GLY A 978 16.74 9.02 51.14
C GLY A 978 16.89 7.55 51.54
N ASP A 979 15.81 6.75 51.54
CA ASP A 979 15.84 5.35 52.00
C ASP A 979 16.48 4.35 50.99
N ILE A 980 17.10 4.84 49.92
CA ILE A 980 17.77 4.02 48.89
C ILE A 980 19.07 4.69 48.41
N LEU A 981 20.16 4.61 49.19
CA LEU A 981 21.56 4.40 48.77
C LEU A 981 22.53 4.58 49.97
N ASP A 982 23.69 3.92 49.92
CA ASP A 982 24.69 3.90 51.02
C ASP A 982 25.75 5.01 50.88
N GLU A 983 26.11 5.62 52.01
CA GLU A 983 26.96 6.81 52.15
C GLU A 983 28.37 6.60 51.56
N ASN A 984 28.88 5.36 51.62
CA ASN A 984 30.16 4.95 51.04
C ASN A 984 30.25 5.02 49.50
N GLN A 985 29.13 5.20 48.80
CA GLN A 985 29.08 5.46 47.35
C GLN A 985 29.18 6.96 47.03
N ILE A 986 28.81 7.85 47.96
CA ILE A 986 28.67 9.29 47.71
C ILE A 986 30.04 9.99 47.80
N GLU A 987 30.83 9.75 48.85
CA GLU A 987 32.18 10.35 48.97
C GLU A 987 33.09 10.03 47.77
N LYS A 988 32.93 8.84 47.17
CA LYS A 988 33.71 8.41 45.99
C LYS A 988 33.27 9.07 44.69
N ALA A 989 32.07 9.66 44.62
CA ALA A 989 31.65 10.48 43.50
C ALA A 989 32.26 11.89 43.60
N ASP A 990 32.19 12.52 44.76
CA ASP A 990 32.68 13.90 44.96
C ASP A 990 34.20 14.03 44.83
N GLU A 991 35.00 13.02 45.20
CA GLU A 991 36.45 13.06 44.99
C GLU A 991 36.83 13.05 43.49
N VAL A 992 36.00 12.42 42.64
CA VAL A 992 36.18 12.37 41.18
C VAL A 992 35.68 13.67 40.54
N ILE A 993 34.53 14.19 40.97
CA ILE A 993 33.93 15.42 40.45
C ILE A 993 34.84 16.64 40.73
N ASN A 994 35.43 16.74 41.92
CA ASN A 994 36.34 17.85 42.22
C ASN A 994 37.65 17.79 41.43
N LYS A 995 38.22 16.59 41.22
CA LYS A 995 39.42 16.41 40.36
C LYS A 995 39.17 16.66 38.89
N ALA A 996 37.94 16.52 38.41
CA ALA A 996 37.55 16.93 37.06
C ALA A 996 37.44 18.46 36.91
N LYS A 997 37.13 19.18 38.01
CA LYS A 997 36.87 20.62 38.00
C LYS A 997 38.13 21.47 37.84
N GLU A 998 39.19 21.18 38.60
CA GLU A 998 40.47 21.91 38.50
C GLU A 998 41.13 21.82 37.12
N ILE A 999 40.84 20.77 36.34
CA ILE A 999 41.34 20.60 34.96
C ILE A 999 40.59 21.50 33.98
N PHE A 1000 39.34 21.86 34.28
CA PHE A 1000 38.50 22.69 33.41
C PHE A 1000 38.82 24.18 33.54
N ASP A 1001 39.17 24.66 34.74
CA ASP A 1001 39.38 26.09 35.02
C ASP A 1001 40.79 26.60 34.66
N ASN A 1002 41.82 25.75 34.54
CA ASN A 1002 43.14 26.12 33.99
C ASN A 1002 43.82 24.97 33.21
N PRO A 1003 43.49 24.78 31.91
CA PRO A 1003 43.93 23.62 31.13
C PRO A 1003 45.43 23.47 30.92
N VAL A 1004 46.20 24.57 30.94
CA VAL A 1004 47.63 24.57 30.55
C VAL A 1004 48.54 24.12 31.70
N GLU A 1005 48.13 24.33 32.95
CA GLU A 1005 48.93 24.02 34.13
C GLU A 1005 48.55 22.67 34.78
N GLY A 1006 47.26 22.30 34.76
CA GLY A 1006 46.78 20.99 35.25
C GLY A 1006 47.47 19.81 34.54
N LEU A 1007 47.58 19.88 33.20
CA LEU A 1007 48.30 18.87 32.39
C LEU A 1007 49.80 18.77 32.73
N LYS A 1008 50.41 19.84 33.26
CA LYS A 1008 51.83 19.89 33.60
C LYS A 1008 52.11 19.28 34.98
N ASN A 1009 51.16 19.39 35.91
CA ASN A 1009 51.24 18.78 37.24
C ASN A 1009 50.93 17.27 37.21
N LEU A 1010 49.99 16.83 36.35
CA LEU A 1010 49.66 15.42 36.16
C LEU A 1010 50.86 14.57 35.68
N LEU A 1011 51.82 15.18 34.99
CA LEU A 1011 52.98 14.51 34.40
C LEU A 1011 54.27 14.59 35.26
N ASN A 1012 54.30 15.33 36.37
CA ASN A 1012 55.55 15.59 37.11
C ASN A 1012 55.60 15.09 38.57
N SER A 1013 54.50 14.62 39.17
CA SER A 1013 54.49 14.11 40.55
C SER A 1013 55.12 12.70 40.72
N SER A 1014 55.77 12.16 39.69
CA SER A 1014 56.56 10.92 39.75
C SER A 1014 57.97 11.15 40.32
N LYS A 1015 58.03 11.70 41.55
CA LYS A 1015 59.12 11.67 42.56
C LYS A 1015 58.73 12.57 43.73
N ASP A 1016 58.43 12.00 44.88
CA ASP A 1016 59.47 11.91 45.92
C ASP A 1016 59.14 10.85 46.99
N LYS A 1017 60.15 10.37 47.72
CA LYS A 1017 60.00 9.26 48.66
C LYS A 1017 60.19 9.69 50.12
N VAL A 1018 59.10 9.65 50.89
CA VAL A 1018 59.18 9.64 52.36
C VAL A 1018 60.03 8.43 52.80
N LYS A 1019 61.02 8.69 53.67
CA LYS A 1019 62.03 7.68 54.03
C LYS A 1019 61.51 6.77 55.15
N LEU A 1020 60.88 5.64 54.77
CA LEU A 1020 60.59 4.54 55.72
C LEU A 1020 61.84 4.18 56.54
N THR A 1021 61.62 3.82 57.80
CA THR A 1021 62.64 3.46 58.78
C THR A 1021 63.35 2.13 58.44
N LYS A 1022 64.34 1.77 59.25
CA LYS A 1022 65.18 0.58 59.01
C LYS A 1022 64.43 -0.74 59.27
N GLU A 1023 63.39 -0.71 60.11
CA GLU A 1023 62.61 -1.89 60.53
C GLU A 1023 61.40 -2.12 59.60
N GLU A 1024 60.69 -1.08 59.19
CA GLU A 1024 59.64 -1.17 58.15
C GLU A 1024 60.19 -1.76 56.84
N LYS A 1025 61.42 -1.37 56.46
CA LYS A 1025 62.16 -1.93 55.31
C LYS A 1025 62.59 -3.39 55.49
N ALA A 1026 62.61 -3.92 56.70
CA ALA A 1026 62.82 -5.35 56.95
C ALA A 1026 61.50 -6.12 56.82
N ALA A 1027 60.44 -5.66 57.51
CA ALA A 1027 59.10 -6.26 57.46
C ALA A 1027 58.58 -6.36 56.02
N GLN A 1028 58.61 -5.26 55.27
CA GLN A 1028 58.11 -5.22 53.90
C GLN A 1028 58.99 -6.00 52.90
N LYS A 1029 60.22 -6.36 53.27
CA LYS A 1029 61.08 -7.26 52.46
C LYS A 1029 60.78 -8.73 52.72
N GLU A 1030 60.40 -9.09 53.94
CA GLU A 1030 59.92 -10.43 54.31
C GLU A 1030 58.55 -10.72 53.66
N GLU A 1031 57.63 -9.76 53.74
CA GLU A 1031 56.30 -9.79 53.12
C GLU A 1031 56.38 -9.94 51.59
N ASN A 1032 57.16 -9.08 50.92
CA ASN A 1032 57.37 -9.19 49.47
C ASN A 1032 58.11 -10.46 49.04
N ARG A 1033 58.82 -11.17 49.94
CA ARG A 1033 59.38 -12.50 49.63
C ARG A 1033 58.27 -13.55 49.65
N LYS A 1034 57.45 -13.59 50.72
CA LYS A 1034 56.32 -14.53 50.85
C LYS A 1034 55.32 -14.38 49.70
N ARG A 1035 54.86 -13.15 49.43
CA ARG A 1035 53.91 -12.85 48.34
C ARG A 1035 54.45 -13.27 46.96
N LYS A 1036 55.76 -13.13 46.70
CA LYS A 1036 56.38 -13.63 45.45
C LYS A 1036 56.50 -15.15 45.40
N GLU A 1037 56.67 -15.84 46.54
CA GLU A 1037 56.63 -17.31 46.58
C GLU A 1037 55.22 -17.84 46.33
N GLU A 1038 54.20 -17.21 46.91
CA GLU A 1038 52.78 -17.55 46.69
C GLU A 1038 52.36 -17.29 45.24
N GLU A 1039 52.69 -16.12 44.68
CA GLU A 1039 52.42 -15.80 43.27
C GLU A 1039 53.12 -16.77 42.31
N ARG A 1040 54.33 -17.24 42.66
CA ARG A 1040 55.08 -18.24 41.88
C ARG A 1040 54.52 -19.66 42.03
N ARG A 1041 53.99 -20.02 43.21
CA ARG A 1041 53.25 -21.28 43.42
C ARG A 1041 51.92 -21.27 42.68
N ALA A 1042 51.15 -20.17 42.74
CA ALA A 1042 49.90 -20.00 42.01
C ALA A 1042 50.13 -20.11 40.50
N LYS A 1043 51.11 -19.38 39.94
CA LYS A 1043 51.45 -19.47 38.50
C LYS A 1043 51.99 -20.84 38.08
N ALA A 1044 52.63 -21.60 38.97
CA ALA A 1044 53.01 -22.99 38.71
C ALA A 1044 51.82 -23.96 38.73
N ALA A 1045 50.91 -23.81 39.70
CA ALA A 1045 49.68 -24.61 39.79
C ALA A 1045 48.75 -24.34 38.60
N GLU A 1046 48.61 -23.08 38.20
CA GLU A 1046 47.81 -22.67 37.04
C GLU A 1046 48.39 -23.26 35.75
N LYS A 1047 49.71 -23.15 35.54
CA LYS A 1047 50.36 -23.73 34.36
C LYS A 1047 50.30 -25.27 34.35
N ALA A 1048 50.21 -25.92 35.51
CA ALA A 1048 49.95 -27.35 35.62
C ALA A 1048 48.48 -27.73 35.38
N ARG A 1049 47.51 -26.87 35.73
CA ARG A 1049 46.09 -27.05 35.36
C ARG A 1049 45.88 -26.86 33.87
N VAL A 1050 46.41 -25.78 33.29
CA VAL A 1050 46.35 -25.50 31.85
C VAL A 1050 46.99 -26.63 31.07
N LYS A 1051 48.21 -27.07 31.42
CA LYS A 1051 48.82 -28.19 30.71
C LYS A 1051 48.02 -29.50 30.86
N LYS A 1052 47.44 -29.80 32.03
CA LYS A 1052 46.56 -30.97 32.16
C LYS A 1052 45.27 -30.84 31.33
N ALA A 1053 44.74 -29.64 31.16
CA ALA A 1053 43.61 -29.41 30.26
C ALA A 1053 44.02 -29.61 28.80
N GLU A 1054 45.15 -29.03 28.37
CA GLU A 1054 45.74 -29.22 27.03
C GLU A 1054 46.05 -30.70 26.73
N ASP A 1055 46.66 -31.43 27.67
CA ASP A 1055 46.96 -32.87 27.53
C ASP A 1055 45.66 -33.72 27.45
N ILE A 1056 44.60 -33.35 28.18
CA ILE A 1056 43.28 -34.00 28.12
C ILE A 1056 42.55 -33.66 26.81
N GLU A 1057 42.59 -32.41 26.38
CA GLU A 1057 41.91 -31.92 25.17
C GLU A 1057 42.59 -32.46 23.91
N ALA A 1058 43.93 -32.57 23.89
CA ALA A 1058 44.67 -33.27 22.85
C ALA A 1058 44.31 -34.77 22.79
N ALA A 1059 44.25 -35.47 23.93
CA ALA A 1059 43.83 -36.87 23.95
C ALA A 1059 42.37 -37.06 23.53
N ARG A 1060 41.50 -36.10 23.85
CA ARG A 1060 40.11 -36.06 23.39
C ARG A 1060 40.02 -35.79 21.89
N GLN A 1061 40.87 -34.91 21.36
CA GLN A 1061 40.92 -34.58 19.94
C GLN A 1061 41.48 -35.75 19.11
N ASP A 1062 42.54 -36.44 19.55
CA ASP A 1062 43.01 -37.67 18.88
C ASP A 1062 41.93 -38.79 18.93
N SER A 1063 41.16 -38.88 20.02
CA SER A 1063 40.00 -39.78 20.09
C SER A 1063 38.83 -39.37 19.18
N ILE A 1064 38.67 -38.07 18.89
CA ILE A 1064 37.68 -37.57 17.95
C ILE A 1064 38.16 -37.78 16.52
N ASP A 1065 39.38 -37.36 16.17
CA ASP A 1065 40.01 -37.55 14.85
C ASP A 1065 40.08 -39.04 14.43
N THR A 1066 40.30 -39.98 15.36
CA THR A 1066 40.26 -41.42 15.05
C THR A 1066 38.84 -41.93 14.81
N VAL A 1067 37.84 -41.47 15.58
CA VAL A 1067 36.42 -41.80 15.36
C VAL A 1067 35.90 -41.13 14.08
N GLU A 1068 36.28 -39.88 13.79
CA GLU A 1068 35.92 -39.16 12.58
C GLU A 1068 36.57 -39.75 11.33
N ARG A 1069 37.82 -40.24 11.40
CA ARG A 1069 38.42 -41.00 10.29
C ARG A 1069 37.72 -42.33 10.07
N ALA A 1070 37.41 -43.07 11.14
CA ALA A 1070 36.64 -44.31 11.04
C ALA A 1070 35.23 -44.07 10.47
N GLN A 1071 34.53 -43.01 10.92
CA GLN A 1071 33.24 -42.60 10.36
C GLN A 1071 33.38 -42.07 8.93
N ALA A 1072 34.44 -41.34 8.57
CA ALA A 1072 34.67 -40.85 7.22
C ALA A 1072 34.88 -41.99 6.23
N ASP A 1073 35.69 -43.00 6.57
CA ASP A 1073 35.88 -44.17 5.71
C ASP A 1073 34.65 -45.12 5.73
N ALA A 1074 33.89 -45.20 6.83
CA ALA A 1074 32.58 -45.86 6.85
C ALA A 1074 31.56 -45.14 5.96
N ILE A 1075 31.50 -43.80 6.00
CA ILE A 1075 30.62 -42.96 5.17
C ILE A 1075 31.07 -43.00 3.70
N LYS A 1076 32.38 -43.10 3.43
CA LYS A 1076 32.95 -43.19 2.08
C LYS A 1076 32.70 -44.56 1.47
N SER A 1077 32.90 -45.65 2.20
CA SER A 1077 32.52 -47.01 1.77
C SER A 1077 31.01 -47.17 1.62
N ALA A 1078 30.20 -46.60 2.53
CA ALA A 1078 28.75 -46.54 2.39
C ALA A 1078 28.32 -45.71 1.15
N LYS A 1079 28.94 -44.55 0.89
CA LYS A 1079 28.69 -43.76 -0.34
C LYS A 1079 29.16 -44.46 -1.60
N GLN A 1080 30.23 -45.26 -1.55
CA GLN A 1080 30.69 -46.11 -2.66
C GLN A 1080 29.64 -47.20 -2.95
N ALA A 1081 29.19 -47.92 -1.91
CA ALA A 1081 28.16 -48.95 -2.00
C ALA A 1081 26.80 -48.37 -2.45
N GLU A 1082 26.42 -47.18 -1.97
CA GLU A 1082 25.20 -46.49 -2.39
C GLU A 1082 25.32 -45.94 -3.82
N SER A 1083 26.50 -45.44 -4.22
CA SER A 1083 26.83 -45.10 -5.63
C SER A 1083 26.60 -46.31 -6.53
N ASP A 1084 27.16 -47.45 -6.17
CA ASP A 1084 27.20 -48.62 -7.05
C ASP A 1084 25.87 -49.37 -7.04
N LYS A 1085 25.14 -49.35 -5.91
CA LYS A 1085 23.73 -49.73 -5.84
C LYS A 1085 22.84 -48.80 -6.68
N LYS A 1086 23.06 -47.48 -6.66
CA LYS A 1086 22.37 -46.52 -7.54
C LYS A 1086 22.72 -46.72 -9.02
N LYS A 1087 23.98 -47.02 -9.37
CA LYS A 1087 24.38 -47.39 -10.74
C LYS A 1087 23.66 -48.65 -11.21
N ASN A 1088 23.58 -49.68 -10.36
CA ASN A 1088 22.87 -50.92 -10.67
C ASN A 1088 21.36 -50.68 -10.79
N GLU A 1089 20.73 -49.96 -9.86
CA GLU A 1089 19.31 -49.56 -9.98
C GLU A 1089 19.03 -48.71 -11.23
N ILE A 1090 19.92 -47.77 -11.60
CA ILE A 1090 19.79 -46.99 -12.82
C ILE A 1090 19.88 -47.90 -14.04
N LYS A 1091 20.80 -48.87 -14.04
CA LYS A 1091 20.97 -49.84 -15.13
C LYS A 1091 19.75 -50.76 -15.26
N GLU A 1092 19.25 -51.30 -14.15
CA GLU A 1092 17.99 -52.07 -14.12
C GLU A 1092 16.79 -51.23 -14.58
N LYS A 1093 16.67 -49.98 -14.13
CA LYS A 1093 15.60 -49.06 -14.56
C LYS A 1093 15.72 -48.69 -16.04
N GLU A 1094 16.93 -48.54 -16.57
CA GLU A 1094 17.17 -48.27 -17.98
C GLU A 1094 16.90 -49.50 -18.86
N ASP A 1095 17.31 -50.69 -18.42
CA ASP A 1095 17.09 -51.95 -19.14
C ASP A 1095 15.61 -52.39 -19.06
N ALA A 1096 14.94 -52.18 -17.92
CA ALA A 1096 13.48 -52.28 -17.83
C ALA A 1096 12.77 -51.24 -18.71
N ARG A 1097 13.33 -50.03 -18.89
CA ARG A 1097 12.80 -49.03 -19.85
C ARG A 1097 13.00 -49.49 -21.30
N LYS A 1098 14.14 -50.10 -21.64
CA LYS A 1098 14.41 -50.71 -22.96
C LYS A 1098 13.46 -51.88 -23.21
N GLN A 1099 13.22 -52.72 -22.22
CA GLN A 1099 12.29 -53.86 -22.31
C GLN A 1099 10.85 -53.39 -22.49
N ARG A 1100 10.36 -52.44 -21.68
CA ARG A 1100 9.05 -51.80 -21.89
C ARG A 1100 8.95 -51.10 -23.25
N GLN A 1101 10.03 -50.49 -23.76
CA GLN A 1101 10.04 -49.93 -25.12
C GLN A 1101 9.99 -51.01 -26.22
N ARG A 1102 10.58 -52.19 -26.01
CA ARG A 1102 10.46 -53.35 -26.92
C ARG A 1102 9.02 -53.88 -26.90
N GLU A 1103 8.46 -54.13 -25.72
CA GLU A 1103 7.07 -54.55 -25.56
C GLU A 1103 6.06 -53.55 -26.15
N LEU A 1104 6.29 -52.24 -25.99
CA LEU A 1104 5.44 -51.21 -26.58
C LEU A 1104 5.53 -51.20 -28.10
N LYS A 1105 6.74 -51.32 -28.68
CA LYS A 1105 6.93 -51.45 -30.14
C LYS A 1105 6.31 -52.73 -30.68
N GLU A 1106 6.37 -53.83 -29.94
CA GLU A 1106 5.75 -55.10 -30.32
C GLU A 1106 4.23 -55.04 -30.24
N LYS A 1107 3.66 -54.50 -29.15
CA LYS A 1107 2.22 -54.21 -29.03
C LYS A 1107 1.74 -53.23 -30.10
N GLU A 1108 2.55 -52.26 -30.49
CA GLU A 1108 2.24 -51.35 -31.60
C GLU A 1108 2.29 -52.07 -32.97
N ARG A 1109 3.24 -52.99 -33.18
CA ARG A 1109 3.29 -53.84 -34.38
C ARG A 1109 2.05 -54.73 -34.47
N LEU A 1110 1.74 -55.45 -33.40
CA LEU A 1110 0.53 -56.28 -33.26
C LEU A 1110 -0.75 -55.47 -33.49
N ARG A 1111 -0.85 -54.26 -32.93
CA ARG A 1111 -1.98 -53.36 -33.17
C ARG A 1111 -2.06 -52.89 -34.63
N LYS A 1112 -0.93 -52.62 -35.29
CA LYS A 1112 -0.88 -52.28 -36.72
C LYS A 1112 -1.23 -53.49 -37.62
N GLU A 1113 -0.87 -54.71 -37.21
CA GLU A 1113 -1.22 -55.96 -37.89
C GLU A 1113 -2.73 -56.25 -37.73
N GLN A 1114 -3.28 -56.12 -36.52
CA GLN A 1114 -4.73 -56.21 -36.26
C GLN A 1114 -5.54 -55.14 -37.00
N LEU A 1115 -5.03 -53.90 -37.10
CA LEU A 1115 -5.67 -52.84 -37.89
C LEU A 1115 -5.64 -53.15 -39.40
N LYS A 1116 -4.50 -53.62 -39.93
CA LYS A 1116 -4.40 -54.08 -41.33
C LYS A 1116 -5.34 -55.25 -41.61
N GLN A 1117 -5.50 -56.19 -40.68
CA GLN A 1117 -6.43 -57.30 -40.85
C GLN A 1117 -7.88 -56.81 -40.83
N ARG A 1118 -8.29 -56.02 -39.83
CA ARG A 1118 -9.63 -55.39 -39.81
C ARG A 1118 -9.91 -54.55 -41.06
N GLU A 1119 -8.91 -53.92 -41.66
CA GLU A 1119 -9.07 -53.19 -42.92
C GLU A 1119 -9.23 -54.12 -44.14
N LYS A 1120 -8.56 -55.28 -44.18
CA LYS A 1120 -8.84 -56.35 -45.17
C LYS A 1120 -10.25 -56.88 -44.98
N ASP A 1121 -10.62 -57.28 -43.76
CA ASP A 1121 -11.93 -57.83 -43.42
C ASP A 1121 -13.05 -56.85 -43.84
N ARG A 1122 -12.87 -55.55 -43.56
CA ARG A 1122 -13.79 -54.49 -44.00
C ARG A 1122 -13.85 -54.36 -45.53
N LYS A 1123 -12.73 -54.52 -46.24
CA LYS A 1123 -12.70 -54.48 -47.72
C LYS A 1123 -13.36 -55.72 -48.34
N GLU A 1124 -13.29 -56.89 -47.70
CA GLU A 1124 -14.01 -58.09 -48.15
C GLU A 1124 -15.51 -57.99 -47.84
N LEU A 1125 -15.90 -57.51 -46.66
CA LEU A 1125 -17.30 -57.23 -46.32
C LEU A 1125 -17.92 -56.20 -47.28
N LEU A 1126 -17.17 -55.17 -47.69
CA LEU A 1126 -17.60 -54.21 -48.71
C LEU A 1126 -17.74 -54.87 -50.09
N LYS A 1127 -16.81 -55.74 -50.50
CA LYS A 1127 -16.94 -56.53 -51.76
C LYS A 1127 -18.13 -57.49 -51.73
N GLN A 1128 -18.43 -58.11 -50.59
CA GLN A 1128 -19.63 -58.95 -50.41
C GLN A 1128 -20.90 -58.11 -50.55
N ARG A 1129 -21.02 -56.99 -49.82
CA ARG A 1129 -22.16 -56.06 -49.94
C ARG A 1129 -22.29 -55.45 -51.35
N GLU A 1130 -21.18 -55.25 -52.06
CA GLU A 1130 -21.21 -54.80 -53.46
C GLU A 1130 -21.69 -55.91 -54.42
N LYS A 1131 -21.32 -57.18 -54.18
CA LYS A 1131 -21.91 -58.33 -54.88
C LYS A 1131 -23.41 -58.42 -54.62
N GLU A 1132 -23.83 -58.45 -53.36
CA GLU A 1132 -25.25 -58.46 -52.95
C GLU A 1132 -26.03 -57.30 -53.58
N ARG A 1133 -25.45 -56.09 -53.62
CA ARG A 1133 -26.07 -54.93 -54.28
C ARG A 1133 -26.21 -55.13 -55.79
N LYS A 1134 -25.20 -55.68 -56.46
CA LYS A 1134 -25.25 -55.99 -57.91
C LYS A 1134 -26.22 -57.14 -58.21
N GLU A 1135 -26.36 -58.09 -57.31
CA GLU A 1135 -27.31 -59.21 -57.40
C GLU A 1135 -28.75 -58.71 -57.23
N ARG A 1136 -29.04 -57.97 -56.17
CA ARG A 1136 -30.33 -57.27 -55.96
C ARG A 1136 -30.67 -56.28 -57.09
N LEU A 1137 -29.68 -55.67 -57.74
CA LEU A 1137 -29.88 -54.84 -58.93
C LEU A 1137 -30.24 -55.68 -60.17
N LYS A 1138 -29.58 -56.81 -60.40
CA LYS A 1138 -29.96 -57.77 -61.45
C LYS A 1138 -31.35 -58.33 -61.24
N ASP A 1139 -31.72 -58.64 -59.99
CA ASP A 1139 -33.05 -59.16 -59.69
C ASP A 1139 -34.14 -58.09 -59.80
N ARG A 1140 -33.84 -56.82 -59.43
CA ARG A 1140 -34.71 -55.68 -59.77
C ARG A 1140 -34.84 -55.45 -61.28
N GLN A 1141 -33.78 -55.67 -62.06
CA GLN A 1141 -33.85 -55.60 -63.53
C GLN A 1141 -34.68 -56.77 -64.11
N ARG A 1142 -34.59 -57.97 -63.53
CA ARG A 1142 -35.40 -59.14 -63.90
C ARG A 1142 -36.89 -59.01 -63.52
N SER A 1143 -37.20 -58.31 -62.43
CA SER A 1143 -38.60 -57.96 -62.10
C SER A 1143 -39.12 -56.83 -63.00
N SER A 1144 -38.28 -55.84 -63.29
CA SER A 1144 -38.58 -54.72 -64.21
C SER A 1144 -38.64 -55.13 -65.70
N SER A 1145 -38.32 -56.38 -66.03
CA SER A 1145 -38.54 -56.95 -67.37
C SER A 1145 -39.74 -57.92 -67.40
N LYS A 1146 -40.59 -57.89 -66.37
CA LYS A 1146 -41.78 -58.74 -66.20
C LYS A 1146 -42.98 -58.00 -65.54
N SER A 1147 -42.89 -56.68 -65.40
CA SER A 1147 -43.91 -55.77 -64.88
C SER A 1147 -43.65 -54.37 -65.40
#